data_AF-A0AA88KQZ3-F1
#
_entry.id   AF-A0AA88KQZ3-F1
#
_cell.length_a   1.000
_cell.length_b   1.000
_cell.length_c   1.000
_cell.angle_alpha   90.00
_cell.angle_beta   90.00
_cell.angle_gamma   90.00
#
_symmetry.space_group_name_H-M   'P 1'
#
loop_
_entity.id
_entity.type
_entity.pdbx_description
1 polymer ?
#
loop_
_entity_poly.entity_id
_entity_poly.type
_entity_poly.pdbx_seq_one_letter_code
_entity_poly.pdbx_strand_id
1 'polypeptide(L)'
;MALPAGVSTFTLNFGRPTDFVGSILGKKITIKPSHDVLMLGTLQTVALPHTDQEGFVDLNGDAITDFWYTIDAETLDSTGRTVGAVVRRLVQVTSDVTDPVDLEMIPSDTVVSPVGSVPLPAITSVNGATGVVLEDGESASGVALGAAMEDGSHPLRVAANAAIDERALALLDPSTVIFEPSRFPGCDPTGETSSKAALQTAVRETPRSGTLLIPAGTYLIQGGTASIANFHGPTGTDRKSIRIVGTDALIINDIDNAVFDFTSRFVDEHVVDSLSVIDVPNDNAEYPGSNKGVRLNFTHDLDWKRGDLVKLVADDPIPEDRPESSGKVARAGTNLRVHEVSTSEGYVIALGTLVDSYTINVRVAKYGDETAVLEGVSYDITDARLAATSGYPLAVFRSMVSPRVLNVDLRRLTSTGISFESCHAYEASVSAGFAYDNPVVSSLGYVINDKASTFGRAWIEAGAVRHAFTTNTSQVVAGTDLYSYGRSFYSTVSGKVSNATNAAFDTHHGAYGTRFVDVEVVNSTVGGAGIRVYEESGGGQTRFTVIKSPTIVDSLVPIDMTFAPTGHPDVGTRISIPVEVQQPLIRRARQGCRFENAYVRIQGGTYHAASTVVADSAAYYLKNTSLRLHGGPVIDYGDTATGSGVRVYDQDPTVSSTFEVFGLLDFRHSPAGVVSTLIRNAANTILRVGTVRATQMPPTVLNTAPVPGSWLEWFTLQNATSSESLTVTGSSIADAAILAPLGRTNGRDLVLECDPNGSNRTLATLPAAMRRGTRLAIIHRGTANTVTVTHGGNVLLSAGASLALNAGEILQLVYGSLDELRWRSCVERVGIAVASHQGPGGDHCALSDDDAAENGDVRAKPRTVTDRDWRELLAPASAIRVRGAVVCGRNQRPRPDCSIVADVDPACGEQVDRDVDEDARAYTQPREVAVVIAAFEDPRALTDLGTSGLQHEGSQPCGDDAHPCGACHRPRSPHDRDRSVGACGFIVGLTHQ
;
A
#
# COMPACT_ATOMS: atom_id res chain seq x y z
N MET A 1 -13.37 -9.13 -29.04
CA MET A 1 -14.18 -8.61 -30.17
C MET A 1 -13.30 -8.51 -31.41
N ALA A 2 -13.78 -8.87 -32.59
CA ALA A 2 -12.99 -8.68 -33.82
C ALA A 2 -12.86 -7.18 -34.14
N LEU A 3 -11.73 -6.75 -34.71
CA LEU A 3 -11.62 -5.40 -35.28
C LEU A 3 -12.71 -5.19 -36.34
N PRO A 4 -13.25 -3.97 -36.50
CA PRO A 4 -14.16 -3.67 -37.60
C PRO A 4 -13.55 -4.09 -38.93
N ALA A 5 -14.34 -4.72 -39.80
CA ALA A 5 -13.89 -5.10 -41.13
C ALA A 5 -13.40 -3.85 -41.88
N GLY A 6 -12.16 -3.88 -42.36
CA GLY A 6 -11.53 -2.77 -43.09
C GLY A 6 -10.43 -2.01 -42.34
N VAL A 7 -10.26 -2.24 -41.04
CA VAL A 7 -9.12 -1.64 -40.29
C VAL A 7 -7.84 -2.40 -40.61
N SER A 8 -6.87 -1.72 -41.23
CA SER A 8 -5.52 -2.27 -41.42
C SER A 8 -4.75 -2.24 -40.09
N THR A 9 -3.88 -3.22 -39.87
CA THR A 9 -3.07 -3.29 -38.63
C THR A 9 -1.63 -3.58 -38.99
N PHE A 10 -0.71 -3.06 -38.17
CA PHE A 10 0.67 -3.52 -38.14
C PHE A 10 0.87 -4.45 -36.95
N THR A 11 1.87 -5.33 -37.05
CA THR A 11 2.27 -6.19 -35.94
C THR A 11 3.42 -5.57 -35.19
N LEU A 12 3.25 -5.31 -33.90
CA LEU A 12 4.36 -4.95 -33.02
C LEU A 12 5.05 -6.22 -32.53
N ASN A 13 6.31 -6.40 -32.93
CA ASN A 13 7.16 -7.49 -32.46
C ASN A 13 8.05 -6.99 -31.33
N PHE A 14 8.10 -7.79 -30.27
CA PHE A 14 9.15 -7.71 -29.27
C PHE A 14 10.28 -8.59 -29.80
N GLY A 15 11.50 -8.03 -29.94
CA GLY A 15 12.65 -8.68 -30.57
C GLY A 15 12.97 -10.10 -30.08
N ARG A 16 14.01 -10.72 -30.66
CA ARG A 16 14.32 -12.17 -30.52
C ARG A 16 14.14 -12.68 -29.10
N PRO A 17 13.62 -13.91 -28.91
CA PRO A 17 13.45 -14.50 -27.59
C PRO A 17 14.77 -14.45 -26.83
N THR A 18 14.88 -13.55 -25.85
CA THR A 18 15.96 -13.59 -24.88
C THR A 18 15.85 -14.91 -24.16
N ASP A 19 16.92 -15.70 -24.25
CA ASP A 19 17.04 -17.03 -23.66
C ASP A 19 16.59 -17.02 -22.19
N PHE A 20 15.45 -17.65 -21.90
CA PHE A 20 14.82 -17.67 -20.56
C PHE A 20 15.47 -18.68 -19.62
N VAL A 21 16.58 -19.30 -20.01
CA VAL A 21 17.31 -20.24 -19.16
C VAL A 21 18.33 -19.47 -18.32
N GLY A 22 17.86 -18.84 -17.24
CA GLY A 22 18.70 -18.58 -16.06
C GLY A 22 18.73 -17.17 -15.43
N SER A 23 17.91 -16.20 -15.86
CA SER A 23 17.86 -14.89 -15.17
C SER A 23 16.48 -14.53 -14.64
N ILE A 24 16.46 -14.00 -13.42
CA ILE A 24 15.32 -13.82 -12.52
C ILE A 24 14.51 -12.55 -12.89
N LEU A 25 14.61 -12.05 -14.12
CA LEU A 25 14.06 -10.77 -14.53
C LEU A 25 12.86 -10.93 -15.48
N GLY A 26 11.70 -10.42 -15.09
CA GLY A 26 10.52 -10.28 -15.96
C GLY A 26 10.58 -9.02 -16.82
N LYS A 27 9.71 -8.91 -17.82
CA LYS A 27 9.46 -7.67 -18.56
C LYS A 27 7.97 -7.35 -18.51
N LYS A 28 7.62 -6.10 -18.21
CA LYS A 28 6.25 -5.59 -18.27
C LYS A 28 6.20 -4.50 -19.33
N ILE A 29 5.29 -4.64 -20.28
CA ILE A 29 5.13 -3.70 -21.38
C ILE A 29 3.74 -3.08 -21.29
N THR A 30 3.67 -1.76 -21.33
CA THR A 30 2.42 -1.00 -21.30
C THR A 30 2.32 -0.20 -22.59
N ILE A 31 1.30 -0.45 -23.40
CA ILE A 31 1.01 0.29 -24.64
C ILE A 31 -0.17 1.22 -24.34
N LYS A 32 0.03 2.53 -24.51
CA LYS A 32 -0.96 3.57 -24.29
C LYS A 32 -1.18 4.34 -25.58
N PRO A 33 -2.35 4.24 -26.21
CA PRO A 33 -2.66 5.11 -27.35
C PRO A 33 -2.79 6.58 -26.88
N SER A 34 -2.52 7.55 -27.76
CA SER A 34 -2.69 8.98 -27.48
C SER A 34 -4.15 9.39 -27.35
N HIS A 35 -5.05 8.55 -27.87
CA HIS A 35 -6.50 8.68 -27.82
C HIS A 35 -7.12 7.36 -27.36
N ASP A 36 -8.29 7.41 -26.70
CA ASP A 36 -8.97 6.21 -26.24
C ASP A 36 -9.38 5.32 -27.42
N VAL A 37 -8.74 4.16 -27.57
CA VAL A 37 -9.07 3.14 -28.57
C VAL A 37 -9.22 1.76 -27.93
N LEU A 38 -10.18 0.97 -28.43
CA LEU A 38 -10.42 -0.40 -27.98
C LEU A 38 -9.46 -1.35 -28.72
N MET A 39 -8.56 -2.03 -27.99
CA MET A 39 -7.58 -2.95 -28.57
C MET A 39 -7.54 -4.32 -27.89
N LEU A 40 -7.11 -5.35 -28.62
CA LEU A 40 -6.96 -6.73 -28.14
C LEU A 40 -5.64 -7.32 -28.65
N GLY A 41 -4.93 -8.09 -27.82
CA GLY A 41 -3.68 -8.75 -28.21
C GLY A 41 -3.38 -9.99 -27.36
N THR A 42 -2.44 -10.80 -27.82
CA THR A 42 -1.86 -11.94 -27.08
C THR A 42 -0.41 -11.61 -26.70
N LEU A 43 0.14 -12.30 -25.70
CA LEU A 43 1.42 -11.96 -25.04
C LEU A 43 2.69 -12.04 -25.93
N GLN A 44 2.61 -12.41 -27.21
CA GLN A 44 3.77 -12.51 -28.11
C GLN A 44 3.76 -11.49 -29.25
N THR A 45 2.59 -11.02 -29.68
CA THR A 45 2.41 -10.05 -30.77
C THR A 45 1.15 -9.24 -30.52
N VAL A 46 1.24 -7.91 -30.65
CA VAL A 46 0.06 -7.04 -30.56
C VAL A 46 -0.20 -6.44 -31.94
N ALA A 47 -1.37 -6.73 -32.50
CA ALA A 47 -1.84 -6.07 -33.71
C ALA A 47 -2.40 -4.69 -33.33
N LEU A 48 -1.80 -3.64 -33.88
CA LEU A 48 -2.16 -2.26 -33.60
C LEU A 48 -2.69 -1.61 -34.89
N PRO A 49 -3.80 -0.86 -34.85
CA PRO A 49 -4.25 -0.04 -35.97
C PRO A 49 -3.13 0.88 -36.50
N HIS A 50 -3.01 0.99 -37.83
CA HIS A 50 -2.23 2.06 -38.43
C HIS A 50 -2.85 3.42 -38.13
N THR A 51 -2.00 4.43 -37.98
CA THR A 51 -2.34 5.75 -37.43
C THR A 51 -2.86 6.75 -38.47
N ASP A 52 -2.85 6.39 -39.75
CA ASP A 52 -3.19 7.24 -40.91
C ASP A 52 -4.44 6.76 -41.66
N GLN A 53 -5.26 5.90 -41.05
CA GLN A 53 -6.39 5.29 -41.75
C GLN A 53 -7.54 6.27 -41.98
N GLU A 54 -8.09 6.24 -43.19
CA GLU A 54 -9.30 6.96 -43.53
C GLU A 54 -10.49 6.37 -42.74
N GLY A 55 -11.18 7.22 -41.97
CA GLY A 55 -12.27 6.81 -41.07
C GLY A 55 -11.85 6.46 -39.65
N PHE A 56 -10.59 6.68 -39.28
CA PHE A 56 -10.15 6.62 -37.87
C PHE A 56 -10.67 7.86 -37.14
N VAL A 57 -11.75 7.68 -36.37
CA VAL A 57 -12.44 8.74 -35.65
C VAL A 57 -12.41 8.51 -34.14
N ASP A 58 -12.44 9.58 -33.36
CA ASP A 58 -12.51 9.52 -31.90
C ASP A 58 -13.91 9.07 -31.42
N LEU A 59 -14.11 9.04 -30.09
CA LEU A 59 -15.41 8.69 -29.50
C LEU A 59 -16.55 9.66 -29.88
N ASN A 60 -16.21 10.83 -30.45
CA ASN A 60 -17.16 11.84 -30.92
C ASN A 60 -17.42 11.75 -32.43
N GLY A 61 -16.69 10.90 -33.16
CA GLY A 61 -16.79 10.77 -34.61
C GLY A 61 -15.90 11.74 -35.39
N ASP A 62 -15.00 12.45 -34.72
CA ASP A 62 -14.05 13.38 -35.35
C ASP A 62 -12.80 12.65 -35.84
N ALA A 63 -12.32 12.99 -37.05
CA ALA A 63 -11.13 12.36 -37.62
C ALA A 63 -9.89 12.60 -36.75
N ILE A 64 -9.22 11.53 -36.32
CA ILE A 64 -8.00 11.62 -35.52
C ILE A 64 -6.82 11.81 -36.49
N THR A 65 -6.16 12.98 -36.43
CA THR A 65 -5.04 13.33 -37.33
C THR A 65 -3.67 13.28 -36.63
N ASP A 66 -3.65 13.08 -35.32
CA ASP A 66 -2.50 13.11 -34.42
C ASP A 66 -2.49 11.88 -33.48
N PHE A 67 -2.60 10.68 -34.06
CA PHE A 67 -2.62 9.44 -33.31
C PHE A 67 -1.22 8.81 -33.18
N TRP A 68 -0.82 8.43 -31.96
CA TRP A 68 0.42 7.69 -31.70
C TRP A 68 0.27 6.73 -30.52
N TYR A 69 1.18 5.76 -30.40
CA TYR A 69 1.28 4.86 -29.26
C TYR A 69 2.47 5.24 -28.39
N THR A 70 2.24 5.38 -27.08
CA THR A 70 3.29 5.41 -26.07
C THR A 70 3.52 3.99 -25.53
N ILE A 71 4.73 3.47 -25.66
CA ILE A 71 5.09 2.12 -25.22
C ILE A 71 6.11 2.24 -24.10
N ASP A 72 5.71 1.84 -22.89
CA ASP A 72 6.57 1.79 -21.71
C ASP A 72 7.02 0.33 -21.48
N ALA A 73 8.33 0.05 -21.52
CA ALA A 73 8.89 -1.25 -21.19
C ALA A 73 9.68 -1.18 -19.86
N GLU A 74 9.24 -1.98 -18.90
CA GLU A 74 9.80 -2.12 -17.57
C GLU A 74 10.51 -3.47 -17.45
N THR A 75 11.68 -3.53 -16.82
CA THR A 75 12.29 -4.79 -16.39
C THR A 75 11.87 -5.03 -14.95
N LEU A 76 11.32 -6.20 -14.62
CA LEU A 76 10.91 -6.59 -13.28
C LEU A 76 11.91 -7.58 -12.69
N ASP A 77 12.12 -7.62 -11.38
CA ASP A 77 12.84 -8.70 -10.70
C ASP A 77 11.93 -9.89 -10.34
N SER A 78 12.45 -10.91 -9.63
CA SER A 78 11.66 -12.08 -9.17
C SER A 78 10.46 -11.70 -8.33
N THR A 79 10.50 -10.54 -7.70
CA THR A 79 9.46 -10.07 -6.78
C THR A 79 8.42 -9.21 -7.52
N GLY A 80 8.58 -9.00 -8.82
CA GLY A 80 7.73 -8.14 -9.63
C GLY A 80 8.05 -6.65 -9.49
N ARG A 81 9.20 -6.27 -8.91
CA ARG A 81 9.62 -4.87 -8.78
C ARG A 81 10.37 -4.40 -10.01
N THR A 82 10.08 -3.20 -10.49
CA THR A 82 10.81 -2.59 -11.61
C THR A 82 12.26 -2.34 -11.23
N VAL A 83 13.19 -2.92 -11.99
CA VAL A 83 14.64 -2.77 -11.87
C VAL A 83 15.21 -2.13 -13.13
N GLY A 84 15.83 -0.97 -12.98
CA GLY A 84 16.37 -0.18 -14.10
C GLY A 84 15.39 0.86 -14.65
N ALA A 85 15.84 1.64 -15.63
CA ALA A 85 15.05 2.70 -16.24
C ALA A 85 13.89 2.13 -17.07
N VAL A 86 12.72 2.77 -16.96
CA VAL A 86 11.59 2.49 -17.84
C VAL A 86 11.92 3.02 -19.23
N VAL A 87 11.85 2.14 -20.23
CA VAL A 87 12.15 2.46 -21.61
C VAL A 87 10.85 2.92 -22.27
N ARG A 88 10.69 4.23 -22.53
CA ARG A 88 9.53 4.80 -23.22
C ARG A 88 9.81 4.96 -24.72
N ARG A 89 8.84 4.65 -25.56
CA ARG A 89 8.85 4.89 -27.02
C ARG A 89 7.56 5.54 -27.47
N LEU A 90 7.64 6.46 -28.43
CA LEU A 90 6.49 6.99 -29.15
C LEU A 90 6.51 6.41 -30.56
N VAL A 91 5.43 5.74 -30.96
CA VAL A 91 5.35 5.02 -32.22
C VAL A 91 4.13 5.49 -32.99
N GLN A 92 4.36 6.01 -34.20
CA GLN A 92 3.34 6.36 -35.17
C GLN A 92 3.61 5.54 -36.43
N VAL A 93 2.74 4.58 -36.74
CA VAL A 93 2.93 3.64 -37.86
C VAL A 93 1.85 3.87 -38.89
N THR A 94 2.26 4.29 -40.07
CA THR A 94 1.40 4.53 -41.22
C THR A 94 1.11 3.24 -41.99
N SER A 95 0.01 3.22 -42.74
CA SER A 95 -0.58 2.06 -43.41
C SER A 95 0.27 1.46 -44.52
N ASP A 96 1.32 2.17 -44.94
CA ASP A 96 2.36 1.69 -45.86
C ASP A 96 3.40 0.79 -45.18
N VAL A 97 3.41 0.68 -43.85
CA VAL A 97 4.29 -0.20 -43.09
C VAL A 97 3.65 -1.57 -42.89
N THR A 98 3.92 -2.49 -43.81
CA THR A 98 3.38 -3.86 -43.74
C THR A 98 4.26 -4.85 -42.97
N ASP A 99 5.51 -4.47 -42.70
CA ASP A 99 6.45 -5.31 -41.97
C ASP A 99 6.28 -5.15 -40.44
N PRO A 100 6.54 -6.21 -39.64
CA PRO A 100 6.48 -6.08 -38.19
C PRO A 100 7.45 -5.03 -37.66
N VAL A 101 6.97 -4.18 -36.75
CA VAL A 101 7.78 -3.15 -36.10
C VAL A 101 8.47 -3.78 -34.89
N ASP A 102 9.80 -3.88 -34.95
CA ASP A 102 10.62 -4.37 -33.84
C ASP A 102 11.03 -3.23 -32.90
N LEU A 103 10.59 -3.31 -31.65
CA LEU A 103 10.86 -2.29 -30.63
C LEU A 103 12.35 -2.14 -30.30
N GLU A 104 13.17 -3.18 -30.49
CA GLU A 104 14.60 -3.11 -30.24
C GLU A 104 15.33 -2.25 -31.28
N MET A 105 14.70 -1.99 -32.43
CA MET A 105 15.24 -1.15 -33.49
C MET A 105 14.84 0.33 -33.37
N ILE A 106 13.99 0.69 -32.41
CA ILE A 106 13.58 2.09 -32.19
C ILE A 106 14.49 2.72 -31.12
N PRO A 107 15.30 3.75 -31.45
CA PRO A 107 16.15 4.44 -30.48
C PRO A 107 15.33 5.12 -29.38
N SER A 108 15.96 5.41 -28.24
CA SER A 108 15.23 5.84 -27.03
C SER A 108 14.54 7.18 -27.05
N ASP A 109 14.83 8.02 -28.04
CA ASP A 109 14.49 9.43 -27.99
C ASP A 109 14.04 9.98 -29.36
N THR A 110 13.53 9.13 -30.26
CA THR A 110 13.12 9.52 -31.62
C THR A 110 11.72 9.05 -31.99
N VAL A 111 10.92 9.96 -32.57
CA VAL A 111 9.77 9.61 -33.43
C VAL A 111 10.35 9.15 -34.76
N VAL A 112 10.17 7.88 -35.12
CA VAL A 112 10.68 7.33 -36.38
C VAL A 112 9.54 7.30 -37.39
N SER A 113 9.64 8.12 -38.44
CA SER A 113 8.91 7.93 -39.69
C SER A 113 9.83 7.15 -40.66
N PRO A 114 9.36 6.07 -41.32
CA PRO A 114 10.26 5.17 -42.04
C PRO A 114 10.85 5.74 -43.34
N VAL A 115 12.00 5.17 -43.71
CA VAL A 115 12.85 5.52 -44.85
C VAL A 115 12.16 5.17 -46.16
N GLY A 116 11.85 6.19 -46.96
CA GLY A 116 11.16 6.04 -48.25
C GLY A 116 10.15 7.15 -48.56
N SER A 117 9.79 7.97 -47.57
CA SER A 117 9.04 9.20 -47.78
C SER A 117 9.88 10.20 -48.60
N VAL A 118 9.29 10.71 -49.68
CA VAL A 118 9.82 11.81 -50.49
C VAL A 118 10.26 12.93 -49.53
N PRO A 119 11.45 13.56 -49.73
CA PRO A 119 11.85 14.70 -48.90
C PRO A 119 10.69 15.68 -48.86
N LEU A 120 10.16 15.94 -47.66
CA LEU A 120 9.16 16.98 -47.51
C LEU A 120 9.76 18.26 -48.11
N PRO A 121 9.05 18.94 -49.04
CA PRO A 121 9.51 20.25 -49.51
C PRO A 121 9.71 21.11 -48.27
N ALA A 122 10.82 21.85 -48.22
CA ALA A 122 11.08 22.76 -47.12
C ALA A 122 9.82 23.58 -46.85
N ILE A 123 9.31 23.51 -45.62
CA ILE A 123 8.15 24.30 -45.21
C ILE A 123 8.63 25.76 -45.21
N THR A 124 8.47 26.43 -46.35
CA THR A 124 8.82 27.84 -46.53
C THR A 124 7.71 28.79 -46.07
N SER A 125 6.59 28.27 -45.55
CA SER A 125 5.62 29.05 -44.79
C SER A 125 4.60 28.15 -44.08
N VAL A 126 4.28 28.48 -42.84
CA VAL A 126 3.00 28.13 -42.20
C VAL A 126 2.20 29.44 -42.11
N ASN A 127 0.99 29.46 -42.67
CA ASN A 127 0.05 30.60 -42.73
C ASN A 127 0.43 31.80 -43.64
N GLY A 128 1.03 31.56 -44.81
CA GLY A 128 0.91 32.50 -45.94
C GLY A 128 1.72 33.81 -45.89
N ALA A 129 2.78 33.92 -45.09
CA ALA A 129 3.71 35.05 -45.17
C ALA A 129 5.09 34.60 -45.72
N THR A 130 5.55 35.25 -46.79
CA THR A 130 6.85 35.03 -47.43
C THR A 130 7.82 36.16 -47.03
N GLY A 131 9.02 35.83 -46.54
CA GLY A 131 10.04 36.84 -46.21
C GLY A 131 11.35 36.30 -45.63
N VAL A 132 12.29 35.99 -46.53
CA VAL A 132 13.77 36.08 -46.48
C VAL A 132 14.51 35.70 -45.18
N VAL A 133 15.27 34.60 -45.28
CA VAL A 133 16.43 34.25 -44.44
C VAL A 133 17.60 35.19 -44.75
N LEU A 134 18.23 35.73 -43.71
CA LEU A 134 19.65 36.09 -43.73
C LEU A 134 20.38 35.12 -42.80
N GLU A 135 21.18 34.24 -43.39
CA GLU A 135 22.20 33.45 -42.72
C GLU A 135 23.53 34.20 -42.71
N ASP A 136 24.43 33.70 -41.86
CA ASP A 136 25.84 34.04 -41.63
C ASP A 136 26.11 35.21 -40.66
N GLY A 137 26.91 35.08 -39.60
CA GLY A 137 27.77 33.98 -39.19
C GLY A 137 28.71 34.44 -38.06
N GLU A 138 29.40 33.45 -37.50
CA GLU A 138 30.66 33.55 -36.74
C GLU A 138 30.72 34.16 -35.32
N SER A 139 31.06 33.26 -34.40
CA SER A 139 32.18 33.37 -33.43
C SER A 139 32.04 34.26 -32.19
N ALA A 140 31.93 33.62 -31.02
CA ALA A 140 32.96 33.71 -29.97
C ALA A 140 32.69 32.77 -28.77
N SER A 141 33.66 31.90 -28.53
CA SER A 141 34.14 31.34 -27.26
C SER A 141 33.30 31.51 -25.97
N GLY A 142 32.92 30.37 -25.39
CA GLY A 142 33.50 29.87 -24.14
C GLY A 142 33.38 30.72 -22.88
N VAL A 143 32.41 30.36 -22.01
CA VAL A 143 32.61 30.37 -20.56
C VAL A 143 32.09 29.04 -20.01
N ALA A 144 32.96 28.34 -19.30
CA ALA A 144 32.67 27.12 -18.58
C ALA A 144 31.70 27.37 -17.42
N LEU A 145 30.70 26.49 -17.27
CA LEU A 145 30.03 26.23 -16.00
C LEU A 145 30.07 24.72 -15.76
N GLY A 146 31.21 24.28 -15.24
CA GLY A 146 31.33 23.00 -14.57
C GLY A 146 30.86 23.11 -13.12
N ALA A 147 30.21 22.04 -12.66
CA ALA A 147 30.00 21.66 -11.27
C ALA A 147 29.27 22.65 -10.34
N ALA A 148 27.95 22.47 -10.25
CA ALA A 148 27.22 22.61 -8.99
C ALA A 148 26.07 21.58 -8.98
N MET A 149 26.42 20.33 -8.67
CA MET A 149 25.50 19.41 -7.98
C MET A 149 25.69 19.67 -6.50
N GLU A 150 24.70 20.30 -5.86
CA GLU A 150 24.31 20.19 -4.44
C GLU A 150 23.43 21.39 -4.05
N ASP A 151 22.13 21.28 -4.28
CA ASP A 151 21.06 21.40 -3.26
C ASP A 151 19.71 21.23 -3.98
N GLY A 152 18.93 20.26 -3.51
CA GLY A 152 17.66 19.85 -4.11
C GLY A 152 16.50 20.75 -3.68
N SER A 153 16.57 22.05 -4.01
CA SER A 153 15.43 22.95 -3.86
C SER A 153 15.20 23.77 -5.13
N HIS A 154 13.95 23.71 -5.60
CA HIS A 154 13.35 24.41 -6.75
C HIS A 154 13.51 23.77 -8.13
N PRO A 155 12.41 23.48 -8.86
CA PRO A 155 12.50 23.41 -10.31
C PRO A 155 12.96 24.78 -10.82
N LEU A 156 13.96 24.79 -11.70
CA LEU A 156 14.40 25.98 -12.42
C LEU A 156 13.19 26.66 -13.07
N ARG A 157 12.69 27.73 -12.45
CA ARG A 157 11.78 28.68 -13.10
C ARG A 157 12.63 29.49 -14.07
N VAL A 158 12.57 29.14 -15.35
CA VAL A 158 13.05 30.02 -16.41
C VAL A 158 12.15 31.26 -16.37
N ALA A 159 12.69 32.38 -15.91
CA ALA A 159 12.02 33.67 -15.95
C ALA A 159 11.85 34.08 -17.43
N ALA A 160 10.75 33.67 -18.05
CA ALA A 160 10.34 34.14 -19.37
C ALA A 160 9.69 35.51 -19.21
N ASN A 161 10.50 36.53 -18.89
CA ASN A 161 10.07 37.92 -18.82
C ASN A 161 9.99 38.59 -20.21
N ALA A 162 9.72 37.80 -21.26
CA ALA A 162 9.47 38.33 -22.59
C ALA A 162 7.98 38.64 -22.69
N ALA A 163 7.65 39.91 -22.90
CA ALA A 163 6.33 40.33 -23.34
C ALA A 163 5.81 39.32 -24.38
N ILE A 164 4.69 38.68 -24.10
CA ILE A 164 4.04 37.79 -25.05
C ILE A 164 3.83 38.63 -26.32
N ASP A 165 4.56 38.29 -27.37
CA ASP A 165 4.49 38.97 -28.67
C ASP A 165 3.02 38.99 -29.11
N GLU A 166 2.47 40.17 -29.43
CA GLU A 166 1.09 40.33 -29.89
C GLU A 166 0.77 39.41 -31.09
N ARG A 167 1.80 38.95 -31.83
CA ARG A 167 1.66 37.94 -32.90
C ARG A 167 1.44 36.52 -32.41
N ALA A 168 1.93 36.14 -31.22
CA ALA A 168 1.63 34.84 -30.60
C ALA A 168 0.19 34.82 -30.04
N LEU A 169 -0.35 35.98 -29.63
CA LEU A 169 -1.75 36.14 -29.22
C LEU A 169 -2.73 35.98 -30.38
N ALA A 170 -2.32 36.33 -31.61
CA ALA A 170 -3.14 36.16 -32.82
C ALA A 170 -3.33 34.70 -33.26
N LEU A 171 -2.58 33.76 -32.67
CA LEU A 171 -2.69 32.31 -32.88
C LEU A 171 -3.46 31.58 -31.78
N LEU A 172 -3.92 32.30 -30.74
CA LEU A 172 -4.73 31.70 -29.69
C LEU A 172 -6.11 31.34 -30.24
N ASP A 173 -6.63 30.20 -29.78
CA ASP A 173 -8.00 29.75 -30.05
C ASP A 173 -8.98 30.91 -29.84
N PRO A 174 -9.91 31.19 -30.78
CA PRO A 174 -10.94 32.22 -30.63
C PRO A 174 -11.77 32.10 -29.34
N SER A 175 -11.71 30.97 -28.63
CA SER A 175 -12.29 30.78 -27.29
C SER A 175 -11.48 31.43 -26.14
N THR A 176 -10.33 32.05 -26.42
CA THR A 176 -9.43 32.63 -25.41
C THR A 176 -9.70 34.11 -25.14
N VAL A 177 -9.75 34.47 -23.86
CA VAL A 177 -9.88 35.84 -23.36
C VAL A 177 -8.65 36.18 -22.53
N ILE A 178 -8.04 37.35 -22.76
CA ILE A 178 -6.83 37.80 -22.07
C ILE A 178 -7.20 38.89 -21.07
N PHE A 179 -6.84 38.70 -19.80
CA PHE A 179 -7.14 39.66 -18.73
C PHE A 179 -6.14 40.81 -18.69
N GLU A 180 -6.42 41.88 -19.44
CA GLU A 180 -5.54 43.05 -19.57
C GLU A 180 -6.28 44.40 -19.40
N PRO A 181 -5.58 45.47 -18.99
CA PRO A 181 -6.19 46.78 -18.75
C PRO A 181 -6.89 47.40 -19.96
N SER A 182 -6.35 47.20 -21.17
CA SER A 182 -6.91 47.68 -22.44
C SER A 182 -8.30 47.12 -22.72
N ARG A 183 -8.57 45.89 -22.29
CA ARG A 183 -9.84 45.19 -22.50
C ARG A 183 -10.78 45.30 -21.32
N PHE A 184 -10.26 45.25 -20.09
CA PHE A 184 -11.04 45.22 -18.87
C PHE A 184 -10.73 46.42 -17.97
N PRO A 185 -11.51 47.53 -18.06
CA PRO A 185 -11.35 48.67 -17.17
C PRO A 185 -11.41 48.25 -15.69
N GLY A 186 -10.41 48.68 -14.91
CA GLY A 186 -10.22 48.27 -13.52
C GLY A 186 -9.38 47.00 -13.33
N CYS A 187 -8.87 46.39 -14.41
CA CYS A 187 -7.76 45.45 -14.33
C CYS A 187 -6.49 46.23 -13.99
N ASP A 188 -5.84 45.85 -12.90
CA ASP A 188 -4.62 46.46 -12.40
C ASP A 188 -3.58 45.37 -12.09
N PRO A 189 -2.63 45.12 -13.02
CA PRO A 189 -1.60 44.11 -12.85
C PRO A 189 -0.46 44.55 -11.91
N THR A 190 -0.54 45.75 -11.32
CA THR A 190 0.42 46.21 -10.30
C THR A 190 0.01 45.81 -8.88
N GLY A 191 -1.29 45.58 -8.67
CA GLY A 191 -1.87 45.28 -7.36
C GLY A 191 -2.12 46.51 -6.49
N GLU A 192 -1.97 47.72 -7.02
CA GLU A 192 -2.26 48.97 -6.30
C GLU A 192 -3.76 49.15 -6.05
N THR A 193 -4.60 48.67 -6.96
CA THR A 193 -6.06 48.74 -6.90
C THR A 193 -6.72 47.37 -7.13
N SER A 194 -7.96 47.24 -6.68
CA SER A 194 -8.69 45.97 -6.77
C SER A 194 -9.04 45.61 -8.21
N SER A 195 -8.51 44.49 -8.68
CA SER A 195 -8.83 43.86 -9.97
C SER A 195 -10.10 43.00 -9.94
N LYS A 196 -10.77 42.88 -8.78
CA LYS A 196 -11.87 41.93 -8.56
C LYS A 196 -13.02 42.05 -9.56
N ALA A 197 -13.53 43.26 -9.75
CA ALA A 197 -14.68 43.50 -10.64
C ALA A 197 -14.33 43.27 -12.11
N ALA A 198 -13.14 43.70 -12.52
CA ALA A 198 -12.62 43.47 -13.86
C ALA A 198 -12.41 41.98 -14.14
N LEU A 199 -11.82 41.24 -13.18
CA LEU A 199 -11.59 39.80 -13.32
C LEU A 199 -12.91 39.01 -13.39
N GLN A 200 -13.92 39.39 -12.59
CA GLN A 200 -15.25 38.79 -12.73
C GLN A 200 -15.89 39.07 -14.09
N THR A 201 -15.69 40.26 -14.66
CA THR A 201 -16.15 40.59 -16.02
C THR A 201 -15.43 39.75 -17.07
N ALA A 202 -14.11 39.59 -16.95
CA ALA A 202 -13.32 38.72 -17.83
C ALA A 202 -13.76 37.26 -17.78
N VAL A 203 -14.04 36.74 -16.57
CA VAL A 203 -14.66 35.43 -16.41
C VAL A 203 -15.99 35.36 -17.15
N ARG A 204 -16.88 36.36 -17.05
CA ARG A 204 -18.18 36.36 -17.75
C ARG A 204 -18.04 36.40 -19.27
N GLU A 205 -17.10 37.19 -19.79
CA GLU A 205 -16.83 37.31 -21.22
C GLU A 205 -16.15 36.08 -21.83
N THR A 206 -15.45 35.29 -21.02
CA THR A 206 -14.84 34.04 -21.48
C THR A 206 -15.94 33.11 -22.02
N PRO A 207 -15.85 32.61 -23.26
CA PRO A 207 -16.84 31.68 -23.80
C PRO A 207 -17.04 30.44 -22.93
N ARG A 208 -18.17 29.74 -23.10
CA ARG A 208 -18.38 28.43 -22.46
C ARG A 208 -17.26 27.48 -22.90
N SER A 209 -16.64 26.82 -21.93
CA SER A 209 -15.46 25.96 -22.13
C SER A 209 -14.23 26.70 -22.69
N GLY A 210 -14.26 28.03 -22.73
CA GLY A 210 -13.14 28.86 -23.18
C GLY A 210 -12.06 29.00 -22.12
N THR A 211 -10.98 29.66 -22.51
CA THR A 211 -9.81 29.90 -21.66
C THR A 211 -9.70 31.37 -21.29
N LEU A 212 -9.59 31.68 -20.00
CA LEU A 212 -9.18 32.98 -19.49
C LEU A 212 -7.68 32.93 -19.19
N LEU A 213 -6.89 33.66 -19.96
CA LEU A 213 -5.47 33.87 -19.72
C LEU A 213 -5.29 35.08 -18.79
N ILE A 214 -4.61 34.88 -17.66
CA ILE A 214 -4.18 35.93 -16.75
C ILE A 214 -2.67 36.13 -16.97
N PRO A 215 -2.26 37.26 -17.59
CA PRO A 215 -0.85 37.58 -17.79
C PRO A 215 -0.05 37.70 -16.48
N ALA A 216 1.26 37.78 -16.61
CA ALA A 216 2.14 38.09 -15.50
C ALA A 216 1.74 39.43 -14.85
N GLY A 217 1.67 39.45 -13.53
CA GLY A 217 1.24 40.63 -12.78
C GLY A 217 0.85 40.29 -11.35
N THR A 218 0.66 41.32 -10.53
CA THR A 218 0.07 41.22 -9.20
C THR A 218 -1.34 41.78 -9.26
N TYR A 219 -2.33 41.00 -8.84
CA TYR A 219 -3.74 41.36 -8.92
C TYR A 219 -4.37 41.32 -7.54
N LEU A 220 -4.65 42.48 -6.97
CA LEU A 220 -5.32 42.59 -5.67
C LEU A 220 -6.81 42.29 -5.83
N ILE A 221 -7.33 41.38 -5.03
CA ILE A 221 -8.75 41.04 -4.95
C ILE A 221 -9.26 41.55 -3.61
N GLN A 222 -9.80 42.77 -3.62
CA GLN A 222 -10.28 43.48 -2.44
C GLN A 222 -11.73 43.96 -2.62
N GLY A 223 -12.45 44.12 -1.50
CA GLY A 223 -13.77 44.72 -1.44
C GLY A 223 -14.93 43.74 -1.63
N GLY A 224 -15.97 43.88 -0.80
CA GLY A 224 -17.17 43.04 -0.82
C GLY A 224 -16.94 41.58 -0.38
N THR A 225 -18.03 40.82 -0.24
CA THR A 225 -17.99 39.42 0.23
C THR A 225 -18.18 38.38 -0.88
N ALA A 226 -18.51 38.80 -2.11
CA ALA A 226 -18.75 37.85 -3.20
C ALA A 226 -17.45 37.28 -3.78
N SER A 227 -17.40 35.98 -4.03
CA SER A 227 -16.31 35.33 -4.77
C SER A 227 -16.38 35.64 -6.26
N ILE A 228 -15.28 35.43 -6.99
CA ILE A 228 -15.27 35.37 -8.45
C ILE A 228 -15.84 34.01 -8.86
N ALA A 229 -16.98 34.03 -9.54
CA ALA A 229 -17.74 32.85 -9.90
C ALA A 229 -17.76 32.61 -11.42
N ASN A 230 -17.85 31.35 -11.81
CA ASN A 230 -17.93 30.87 -13.21
C ASN A 230 -19.29 31.15 -13.88
N PHE A 231 -19.78 32.38 -13.76
CA PHE A 231 -21.03 32.79 -14.38
C PHE A 231 -20.90 32.97 -15.89
N HIS A 232 -21.96 32.66 -16.61
CA HIS A 232 -22.19 32.99 -17.99
C HIS A 232 -23.19 34.14 -18.10
N GLY A 233 -22.89 35.10 -18.98
CA GLY A 233 -23.76 36.23 -19.27
C GLY A 233 -23.87 37.28 -18.15
N PRO A 234 -24.65 38.35 -18.39
CA PRO A 234 -24.76 39.50 -17.48
C PRO A 234 -25.68 39.26 -16.27
N THR A 235 -26.57 38.26 -16.34
CA THR A 235 -27.55 37.97 -15.28
C THR A 235 -26.93 37.23 -14.08
N GLY A 236 -25.78 36.60 -14.25
CA GLY A 236 -25.02 35.99 -13.15
C GLY A 236 -25.67 34.75 -12.53
N THR A 237 -26.55 34.06 -13.25
CA THR A 237 -27.22 32.84 -12.74
C THR A 237 -26.79 31.58 -13.48
N ASP A 238 -26.43 31.70 -14.75
CA ASP A 238 -26.01 30.60 -15.58
C ASP A 238 -24.55 30.24 -15.31
N ARG A 239 -24.23 28.95 -15.21
CA ARG A 239 -22.86 28.46 -14.92
C ARG A 239 -22.24 27.94 -16.20
N LYS A 240 -20.91 27.94 -16.27
CA LYS A 240 -20.19 27.40 -17.42
C LYS A 240 -18.93 26.65 -17.03
N SER A 241 -18.53 25.78 -17.94
CA SER A 241 -17.16 25.29 -17.96
C SER A 241 -16.19 26.40 -18.30
N ILE A 242 -15.07 26.46 -17.62
CA ILE A 242 -14.03 27.48 -17.86
C ILE A 242 -12.65 26.95 -17.48
N ARG A 243 -11.64 27.35 -18.25
CA ARG A 243 -10.23 27.18 -17.88
C ARG A 243 -9.63 28.55 -17.56
N ILE A 244 -8.98 28.69 -16.42
CA ILE A 244 -8.24 29.90 -16.02
C ILE A 244 -6.77 29.54 -15.94
N VAL A 245 -5.93 30.23 -16.72
CA VAL A 245 -4.49 29.99 -16.82
C VAL A 245 -3.75 31.24 -16.40
N GLY A 246 -2.97 31.16 -15.33
CA GLY A 246 -1.97 32.15 -14.95
C GLY A 246 -0.65 31.92 -15.68
N THR A 247 -0.06 32.99 -16.19
CA THR A 247 1.30 33.00 -16.74
C THR A 247 2.17 33.86 -15.83
N ASP A 248 2.52 33.34 -14.65
CA ASP A 248 3.14 34.08 -13.54
C ASP A 248 2.25 35.16 -12.91
N ALA A 249 0.94 34.93 -12.92
CA ALA A 249 -0.03 35.76 -12.21
C ALA A 249 0.01 35.51 -10.70
N LEU A 250 0.18 36.57 -9.92
CA LEU A 250 0.03 36.58 -8.46
C LEU A 250 -1.29 37.23 -8.06
N ILE A 251 -2.19 36.46 -7.44
CA ILE A 251 -3.48 36.96 -6.95
C ILE A 251 -3.38 37.18 -5.43
N ILE A 252 -3.57 38.42 -4.98
CA ILE A 252 -3.55 38.77 -3.55
C ILE A 252 -4.99 38.87 -3.05
N ASN A 253 -5.37 37.99 -2.12
CA ASN A 253 -6.70 37.99 -1.53
C ASN A 253 -6.79 38.88 -0.27
N ASP A 254 -7.74 39.82 -0.27
CA ASP A 254 -8.10 40.66 0.87
C ASP A 254 -9.61 40.62 1.20
N ILE A 255 -10.36 39.67 0.63
CA ILE A 255 -11.81 39.54 0.85
C ILE A 255 -12.14 38.48 1.89
N ASP A 256 -13.27 38.66 2.60
CA ASP A 256 -13.77 37.69 3.57
C ASP A 256 -14.53 36.50 2.97
N ASN A 257 -13.98 35.89 1.93
CA ASN A 257 -14.53 34.72 1.25
C ASN A 257 -13.47 34.04 0.39
N ALA A 258 -13.86 32.98 -0.33
CA ALA A 258 -13.06 32.43 -1.41
C ALA A 258 -12.85 33.45 -2.53
N VAL A 259 -11.65 33.45 -3.10
CA VAL A 259 -11.35 34.22 -4.30
C VAL A 259 -12.15 33.65 -5.47
N PHE A 260 -12.09 32.33 -5.66
CA PHE A 260 -12.82 31.65 -6.72
C PHE A 260 -13.87 30.70 -6.16
N ASP A 261 -15.07 30.76 -6.73
CA ASP A 261 -16.17 29.84 -6.47
C ASP A 261 -16.65 29.22 -7.79
N PHE A 262 -16.07 28.06 -8.09
CA PHE A 262 -16.43 27.24 -9.22
C PHE A 262 -17.55 26.29 -8.78
N THR A 263 -18.77 26.63 -9.15
CA THR A 263 -19.93 25.79 -8.84
C THR A 263 -20.57 25.30 -10.13
N SER A 264 -20.75 23.99 -10.22
CA SER A 264 -21.67 23.36 -11.17
C SER A 264 -23.01 23.12 -10.49
N ARG A 265 -24.03 22.78 -11.27
CA ARG A 265 -25.37 22.47 -10.75
C ARG A 265 -25.61 20.98 -10.79
N PHE A 266 -26.35 20.49 -9.81
CA PHE A 266 -27.09 19.26 -10.00
C PHE A 266 -28.30 19.60 -10.89
N VAL A 267 -28.47 18.84 -11.96
CA VAL A 267 -29.62 18.96 -12.86
C VAL A 267 -30.59 17.84 -12.54
N ASP A 268 -31.88 18.12 -12.74
CA ASP A 268 -32.93 17.12 -12.65
C ASP A 268 -32.95 16.40 -11.29
N GLU A 269 -33.11 17.16 -10.20
CA GLU A 269 -33.29 16.57 -8.88
C GLU A 269 -34.66 15.89 -8.78
N HIS A 270 -34.65 14.61 -8.42
CA HIS A 270 -35.83 13.77 -8.30
C HIS A 270 -35.89 13.12 -6.93
N VAL A 271 -37.10 13.06 -6.37
CA VAL A 271 -37.39 12.19 -5.23
C VAL A 271 -37.44 10.74 -5.73
N VAL A 272 -36.80 9.83 -4.99
CA VAL A 272 -36.80 8.39 -5.29
C VAL A 272 -37.98 7.74 -4.58
N ASP A 273 -38.91 7.15 -5.33
CA ASP A 273 -40.13 6.55 -4.77
C ASP A 273 -39.82 5.27 -3.96
N SER A 274 -38.88 4.47 -4.46
CA SER A 274 -38.32 3.33 -3.75
C SER A 274 -36.95 2.95 -4.30
N LEU A 275 -36.14 2.34 -3.44
CA LEU A 275 -34.78 1.93 -3.73
C LEU A 275 -34.55 0.48 -3.31
N SER A 276 -33.79 -0.27 -4.11
CA SER A 276 -33.29 -1.59 -3.74
C SER A 276 -31.86 -1.81 -4.23
N VAL A 277 -31.06 -2.55 -3.44
CA VAL A 277 -29.74 -3.02 -3.87
C VAL A 277 -29.93 -4.31 -4.67
N ILE A 278 -29.33 -4.36 -5.85
CA ILE A 278 -29.42 -5.48 -6.78
C ILE A 278 -28.03 -5.96 -7.19
N ASP A 279 -27.94 -7.22 -7.62
CA ASP A 279 -26.78 -7.74 -8.32
C ASP A 279 -26.96 -7.48 -9.82
N VAL A 280 -26.06 -6.68 -10.39
CA VAL A 280 -26.00 -6.41 -11.82
C VAL A 280 -25.02 -7.42 -12.43
N PRO A 281 -25.44 -8.28 -13.37
CA PRO A 281 -24.53 -9.16 -14.07
C PRO A 281 -23.36 -8.35 -14.65
N ASN A 282 -22.12 -8.76 -14.40
CA ASN A 282 -21.01 -8.13 -15.09
C ASN A 282 -21.00 -8.65 -16.53
N ASP A 283 -21.49 -7.84 -17.46
CA ASP A 283 -21.44 -8.14 -18.90
C ASP A 283 -19.99 -8.16 -19.43
N ASN A 284 -19.02 -7.76 -18.61
CA ASN A 284 -17.61 -7.79 -18.96
C ASN A 284 -17.04 -9.21 -18.75
N ALA A 285 -16.89 -9.96 -19.85
CA ALA A 285 -16.39 -11.35 -19.85
C ALA A 285 -15.00 -11.52 -19.21
N GLU A 286 -14.24 -10.43 -19.04
CA GLU A 286 -12.89 -10.42 -18.44
C GLU A 286 -12.90 -10.51 -16.91
N TYR A 287 -14.02 -10.16 -16.24
CA TYR A 287 -14.16 -10.23 -14.77
C TYR A 287 -15.48 -10.92 -14.38
N PRO A 288 -15.55 -12.26 -14.42
CA PRO A 288 -16.77 -12.97 -14.05
C PRO A 288 -17.17 -12.68 -12.59
N GLY A 289 -18.35 -12.09 -12.40
CA GLY A 289 -18.94 -11.71 -11.10
C GLY A 289 -20.19 -10.85 -11.28
N SER A 290 -20.96 -10.59 -10.21
CA SER A 290 -22.00 -9.55 -10.22
C SER A 290 -21.42 -8.25 -9.64
N ASN A 291 -21.62 -7.13 -10.32
CA ASN A 291 -21.40 -5.82 -9.74
C ASN A 291 -22.59 -5.49 -8.81
N LYS A 292 -22.33 -4.84 -7.68
CA LYS A 292 -23.43 -4.26 -6.91
C LYS A 292 -23.97 -3.04 -7.64
N GLY A 293 -25.29 -3.00 -7.77
CA GLY A 293 -26.02 -1.87 -8.31
C GLY A 293 -27.20 -1.50 -7.42
N VAL A 294 -27.79 -0.36 -7.73
CA VAL A 294 -28.92 0.22 -7.01
C VAL A 294 -30.01 0.48 -8.03
N ARG A 295 -31.19 -0.14 -7.83
CA ARG A 295 -32.39 0.17 -8.59
C ARG A 295 -33.15 1.28 -7.89
N LEU A 296 -33.33 2.39 -8.61
CA LEU A 296 -34.09 3.56 -8.20
C LEU A 296 -35.39 3.56 -9.00
N ASN A 297 -36.54 3.52 -8.34
CA ASN A 297 -37.83 3.57 -9.03
C ASN A 297 -38.44 4.98 -8.95
N PHE A 298 -39.12 5.37 -10.02
CA PHE A 298 -39.74 6.68 -10.21
C PHE A 298 -41.15 6.51 -10.79
N THR A 299 -42.02 7.48 -10.50
CA THR A 299 -43.37 7.59 -11.04
C THR A 299 -43.44 8.33 -12.38
N HIS A 300 -42.31 8.82 -12.88
CA HIS A 300 -42.17 9.54 -14.14
C HIS A 300 -40.89 9.14 -14.88
N ASP A 301 -40.86 9.43 -16.18
CA ASP A 301 -39.71 9.16 -17.03
C ASP A 301 -38.55 10.13 -16.76
N LEU A 302 -37.33 9.63 -16.84
CA LEU A 302 -36.10 10.41 -16.73
C LEU A 302 -35.38 10.47 -18.08
N ASP A 303 -34.89 11.64 -18.48
CA ASP A 303 -33.99 11.84 -19.63
C ASP A 303 -32.54 11.51 -19.27
N TRP A 304 -32.34 10.41 -18.53
CA TRP A 304 -31.02 9.95 -18.17
C TRP A 304 -30.59 8.85 -19.14
N LYS A 305 -29.28 8.72 -19.33
CA LYS A 305 -28.68 7.71 -20.19
C LYS A 305 -27.59 6.95 -19.47
N ARG A 306 -27.33 5.72 -19.94
CA ARG A 306 -26.18 4.91 -19.50
C ARG A 306 -24.90 5.75 -19.57
N GLY A 307 -24.13 5.72 -18.50
CA GLY A 307 -22.88 6.46 -18.35
C GLY A 307 -23.02 7.78 -17.60
N ASP A 308 -24.22 8.35 -17.48
CA ASP A 308 -24.46 9.56 -16.69
C ASP A 308 -24.02 9.36 -15.24
N LEU A 309 -23.47 10.42 -14.65
CA LEU A 309 -23.09 10.44 -13.25
C LEU A 309 -24.18 11.10 -12.43
N VAL A 310 -24.61 10.45 -11.36
CA VAL A 310 -25.66 10.92 -10.47
C VAL A 310 -25.18 10.95 -9.02
N LYS A 311 -25.68 11.91 -8.25
CA LYS A 311 -25.52 12.00 -6.80
C LYS A 311 -26.81 11.50 -6.15
N LEU A 312 -26.75 10.38 -5.46
CA LEU A 312 -27.83 9.89 -4.61
C LEU A 312 -27.59 10.42 -3.19
N VAL A 313 -28.61 11.02 -2.57
CA VAL A 313 -28.57 11.53 -1.20
C VAL A 313 -29.79 11.05 -0.42
N ALA A 314 -29.67 11.04 0.89
CA ALA A 314 -30.81 10.86 1.78
C ALA A 314 -30.62 11.71 3.04
N ASP A 315 -31.74 12.06 3.68
CA ASP A 315 -31.70 12.77 4.94
C ASP A 315 -31.33 11.85 6.12
N ASP A 316 -31.07 10.57 5.88
CA ASP A 316 -30.50 9.67 6.87
C ASP A 316 -29.18 10.25 7.44
N PRO A 317 -29.03 10.30 8.77
CA PRO A 317 -27.75 10.61 9.36
C PRO A 317 -26.75 9.51 8.97
N ILE A 318 -25.53 9.91 8.63
CA ILE A 318 -24.44 8.96 8.45
C ILE A 318 -24.22 8.29 9.82
N PRO A 319 -24.34 6.96 9.91
CA PRO A 319 -24.18 6.27 11.18
C PRO A 319 -22.83 6.61 11.79
N GLU A 320 -22.90 6.86 13.09
CA GLU A 320 -21.76 7.13 13.95
C GLU A 320 -21.04 8.43 13.64
N ASP A 321 -21.40 9.24 12.62
CA ASP A 321 -20.77 10.54 12.33
C ASP A 321 -20.89 11.53 13.51
N ARG A 322 -20.20 12.69 13.44
CA ARG A 322 -20.21 13.75 14.45
C ARG A 322 -21.63 13.97 15.01
N PRO A 323 -21.79 14.17 16.33
CA PRO A 323 -23.07 14.35 16.96
C PRO A 323 -23.73 15.59 16.39
N GLU A 324 -25.05 15.60 16.43
CA GLU A 324 -25.83 16.75 15.99
C GLU A 324 -25.30 18.05 16.62
N SER A 325 -24.99 19.02 15.77
CA SER A 325 -24.56 20.35 16.17
C SER A 325 -25.52 21.38 15.61
N SER A 326 -26.29 22.04 16.48
CA SER A 326 -27.25 23.08 16.11
C SER A 326 -28.26 22.64 15.02
N GLY A 327 -28.86 21.44 15.13
CA GLY A 327 -29.83 20.95 14.15
C GLY A 327 -29.20 20.35 12.88
N LYS A 328 -27.86 20.28 12.81
CA LYS A 328 -27.12 19.78 11.65
C LYS A 328 -26.48 18.43 11.98
N VAL A 329 -26.60 17.51 11.04
CA VAL A 329 -25.94 16.19 11.09
C VAL A 329 -25.29 15.92 9.75
N ALA A 330 -24.24 15.11 9.73
CA ALA A 330 -23.71 14.59 8.48
C ALA A 330 -24.72 13.61 7.88
N ARG A 331 -25.01 13.72 6.59
CA ARG A 331 -26.10 13.00 5.92
C ARG A 331 -25.63 12.16 4.75
N ALA A 332 -26.32 11.05 4.51
CA ALA A 332 -25.93 10.05 3.53
C ALA A 332 -25.89 10.63 2.12
N GLY A 333 -24.83 10.30 1.39
CA GLY A 333 -24.67 10.71 0.00
C GLY A 333 -23.58 9.91 -0.70
N THR A 334 -23.80 9.56 -1.96
CA THR A 334 -22.86 8.79 -2.78
C THR A 334 -23.00 9.13 -4.26
N ASN A 335 -21.92 8.94 -5.01
CA ASN A 335 -21.87 9.12 -6.45
C ASN A 335 -22.04 7.76 -7.13
N LEU A 336 -23.00 7.65 -8.05
CA LEU A 336 -23.30 6.44 -8.79
C LEU A 336 -23.25 6.72 -10.30
N ARG A 337 -23.01 5.67 -11.09
CA ARG A 337 -23.03 5.77 -12.56
C ARG A 337 -24.23 5.03 -13.11
N VAL A 338 -25.04 5.70 -13.91
CA VAL A 338 -26.22 5.10 -14.56
C VAL A 338 -25.77 3.95 -15.46
N HIS A 339 -26.32 2.78 -15.21
CA HIS A 339 -26.10 1.56 -15.98
C HIS A 339 -27.21 1.36 -17.01
N GLU A 340 -28.45 1.50 -16.57
CA GLU A 340 -29.65 1.23 -17.34
C GLU A 340 -30.75 2.20 -16.92
N VAL A 341 -31.57 2.61 -17.89
CA VAL A 341 -32.77 3.39 -17.68
C VAL A 341 -33.90 2.69 -18.41
N SER A 342 -34.98 2.38 -17.69
CA SER A 342 -36.20 1.84 -18.25
C SER A 342 -37.33 2.83 -18.02
N THR A 343 -37.68 3.58 -19.05
CA THR A 343 -38.80 4.53 -19.03
C THR A 343 -40.12 3.78 -18.90
N SER A 344 -40.33 2.74 -19.70
CA SER A 344 -41.56 1.94 -19.67
C SER A 344 -41.85 1.28 -18.31
N GLU A 345 -40.82 0.98 -17.53
CA GLU A 345 -40.96 0.38 -16.20
C GLU A 345 -40.66 1.37 -15.04
N GLY A 346 -40.36 2.64 -15.35
CA GLY A 346 -40.13 3.69 -14.36
C GLY A 346 -38.96 3.43 -13.41
N TYR A 347 -37.80 2.97 -13.91
CA TYR A 347 -36.62 2.80 -13.06
C TYR A 347 -35.29 3.14 -13.72
N VAL A 348 -34.30 3.39 -12.86
CA VAL A 348 -32.89 3.53 -13.20
C VAL A 348 -32.09 2.53 -12.39
N ILE A 349 -31.18 1.79 -13.04
CA ILE A 349 -30.14 1.02 -12.35
C ILE A 349 -28.86 1.83 -12.41
N ALA A 350 -28.23 2.07 -11.25
CA ALA A 350 -26.94 2.73 -11.16
C ALA A 350 -25.91 1.81 -10.49
N LEU A 351 -24.68 1.78 -11.00
CA LEU A 351 -23.59 0.98 -10.44
C LEU A 351 -22.98 1.66 -9.21
N GLY A 352 -22.76 0.87 -8.16
CA GLY A 352 -22.12 1.28 -6.93
C GLY A 352 -22.67 0.54 -5.72
N THR A 353 -21.94 0.63 -4.61
CA THR A 353 -22.35 0.07 -3.32
C THR A 353 -22.80 1.19 -2.40
N LEU A 354 -23.98 1.06 -1.81
CA LEU A 354 -24.44 1.95 -0.75
C LEU A 354 -23.71 1.59 0.55
N VAL A 355 -22.92 2.52 1.07
CA VAL A 355 -22.21 2.35 2.34
C VAL A 355 -23.07 2.74 3.54
N ASP A 356 -23.91 3.75 3.36
CA ASP A 356 -24.81 4.30 4.37
C ASP A 356 -26.28 3.92 4.08
N SER A 357 -27.18 4.21 5.02
CA SER A 357 -28.63 4.02 4.86
C SER A 357 -29.26 5.11 3.98
N TYR A 358 -30.25 4.72 3.16
CA TYR A 358 -31.02 5.62 2.29
C TYR A 358 -32.51 5.31 2.46
N THR A 359 -33.14 5.86 3.51
CA THR A 359 -34.52 5.57 3.90
C THR A 359 -35.40 6.81 4.09
N ILE A 360 -34.81 7.98 4.32
CA ILE A 360 -35.51 9.23 4.63
C ILE A 360 -35.25 10.24 3.51
N ASN A 361 -36.33 10.72 2.87
CA ASN A 361 -36.27 11.74 1.81
C ASN A 361 -35.13 11.48 0.80
N VAL A 362 -35.17 10.29 0.20
CA VAL A 362 -34.17 9.85 -0.75
C VAL A 362 -34.34 10.66 -2.03
N ARG A 363 -33.27 11.32 -2.45
CA ARG A 363 -33.25 12.20 -3.62
C ARG A 363 -32.04 11.85 -4.47
N VAL A 364 -32.17 12.04 -5.77
CA VAL A 364 -31.08 11.81 -6.71
C VAL A 364 -31.08 12.91 -7.75
N ALA A 365 -29.90 13.35 -8.16
CA ALA A 365 -29.77 14.33 -9.23
C ALA A 365 -28.57 13.99 -10.12
N LYS A 366 -28.65 14.37 -11.38
CA LYS A 366 -27.56 14.21 -12.34
C LYS A 366 -26.55 15.34 -12.17
N TYR A 367 -25.26 15.04 -12.33
CA TYR A 367 -24.24 16.07 -12.40
C TYR A 367 -24.41 16.91 -13.67
N GLY A 368 -24.30 18.23 -13.54
CA GLY A 368 -24.21 19.12 -14.70
C GLY A 368 -22.91 18.93 -15.47
N ASP A 369 -22.90 19.40 -16.72
CA ASP A 369 -21.73 19.31 -17.62
C ASP A 369 -20.65 20.36 -17.29
N GLU A 370 -20.93 21.27 -16.36
CA GLU A 370 -20.01 22.33 -16.00
C GLU A 370 -18.80 21.82 -15.18
N THR A 371 -17.59 22.21 -15.58
CA THR A 371 -16.33 21.90 -14.88
C THR A 371 -15.38 23.10 -14.86
N ALA A 372 -14.31 23.06 -14.07
CA ALA A 372 -13.35 24.16 -14.03
C ALA A 372 -11.91 23.66 -13.96
N VAL A 373 -11.04 24.38 -14.66
CA VAL A 373 -9.59 24.19 -14.60
C VAL A 373 -8.96 25.48 -14.11
N LEU A 374 -8.14 25.40 -13.06
CA LEU A 374 -7.33 26.49 -12.55
C LEU A 374 -5.86 26.08 -12.65
N GLU A 375 -5.07 26.83 -13.40
CA GLU A 375 -3.71 26.43 -13.78
C GLU A 375 -2.70 27.57 -13.66
N GLY A 376 -1.51 27.31 -13.12
CA GLY A 376 -0.37 28.23 -13.21
C GLY A 376 -0.51 29.55 -12.43
N VAL A 377 -1.49 29.64 -11.53
CA VAL A 377 -1.73 30.84 -10.71
C VAL A 377 -1.00 30.73 -9.38
N SER A 378 -0.38 31.83 -8.93
CA SER A 378 0.09 32.00 -7.56
C SER A 378 -0.93 32.79 -6.74
N TYR A 379 -1.14 32.39 -5.49
CA TYR A 379 -1.99 33.09 -4.54
C TYR A 379 -1.21 33.54 -3.32
N ASP A 380 -1.60 34.69 -2.80
CA ASP A 380 -1.16 35.20 -1.50
C ASP A 380 -2.32 35.92 -0.81
N ILE A 381 -2.14 36.31 0.44
CA ILE A 381 -3.08 37.09 1.23
C ILE A 381 -2.40 38.35 1.75
N THR A 382 -3.16 39.39 2.08
CA THR A 382 -2.61 40.57 2.77
C THR A 382 -2.26 40.24 4.22
N ASP A 383 -1.39 41.05 4.84
CA ASP A 383 -1.07 40.90 6.27
C ASP A 383 -2.30 41.17 7.15
N ALA A 384 -3.13 42.12 6.76
CA ALA A 384 -4.40 42.40 7.42
C ALA A 384 -5.33 41.18 7.37
N ARG A 385 -5.38 40.49 6.22
CA ARG A 385 -6.18 39.28 6.04
C ARG A 385 -5.65 38.12 6.88
N LEU A 386 -4.33 37.94 6.94
CA LEU A 386 -3.70 36.95 7.80
C LEU A 386 -4.02 37.19 9.29
N ALA A 387 -4.00 38.46 9.73
CA ALA A 387 -4.32 38.84 11.10
C ALA A 387 -5.81 38.68 11.45
N ALA A 388 -6.72 38.73 10.47
CA ALA A 388 -8.17 38.61 10.69
C ALA A 388 -8.65 37.16 10.92
N THR A 389 -7.80 36.15 10.67
CA THR A 389 -8.05 34.73 10.97
C THR A 389 -9.39 34.18 10.45
N SER A 390 -9.56 34.16 9.13
CA SER A 390 -10.79 33.67 8.48
C SER A 390 -10.71 32.20 8.04
N GLY A 391 -11.81 31.48 8.24
CA GLY A 391 -11.94 30.06 7.88
C GLY A 391 -12.18 29.75 6.39
N TYR A 392 -12.27 30.75 5.51
CA TYR A 392 -12.65 30.53 4.11
C TYR A 392 -11.50 29.94 3.27
N PRO A 393 -11.79 29.01 2.35
CA PRO A 393 -10.83 28.53 1.37
C PRO A 393 -10.48 29.62 0.36
N LEU A 394 -9.31 29.55 -0.31
CA LEU A 394 -8.99 30.45 -1.43
C LEU A 394 -9.80 30.12 -2.69
N ALA A 395 -9.99 28.84 -3.00
CA ALA A 395 -10.82 28.40 -4.12
C ALA A 395 -11.73 27.23 -3.69
N VAL A 396 -12.96 27.23 -4.21
CA VAL A 396 -13.92 26.14 -4.00
C VAL A 396 -14.39 25.60 -5.34
N PHE A 397 -14.47 24.28 -5.43
CA PHE A 397 -15.05 23.52 -6.53
C PHE A 397 -16.23 22.72 -6.00
N ARG A 398 -17.43 22.91 -6.55
CA ARG A 398 -18.66 22.24 -6.08
C ARG A 398 -19.40 21.52 -7.19
N SER A 399 -19.83 20.29 -6.91
CA SER A 399 -20.72 19.51 -7.78
C SER A 399 -20.16 19.28 -9.19
N MET A 400 -18.83 19.25 -9.33
CA MET A 400 -18.16 19.16 -10.64
C MET A 400 -17.69 17.75 -10.94
N VAL A 401 -17.72 17.40 -12.23
CA VAL A 401 -17.04 16.21 -12.76
C VAL A 401 -15.67 16.63 -13.29
N SER A 402 -14.63 15.96 -12.79
CA SER A 402 -13.23 16.13 -13.16
C SER A 402 -12.70 17.58 -13.11
N PRO A 403 -12.98 18.38 -12.05
CA PRO A 403 -12.33 19.69 -11.93
C PRO A 403 -10.83 19.53 -11.71
N ARG A 404 -10.03 20.49 -12.19
CA ARG A 404 -8.57 20.40 -12.16
C ARG A 404 -7.93 21.64 -11.55
N VAL A 405 -6.96 21.44 -10.68
CA VAL A 405 -6.09 22.49 -10.12
C VAL A 405 -4.65 22.10 -10.42
N LEU A 406 -3.96 22.82 -11.28
CA LEU A 406 -2.68 22.39 -11.85
C LEU A 406 -1.61 23.45 -11.61
N ASN A 407 -0.46 23.06 -11.04
CA ASN A 407 0.68 23.95 -10.86
C ASN A 407 0.31 25.26 -10.12
N VAL A 408 -0.52 25.16 -9.08
CA VAL A 408 -0.94 26.32 -8.28
C VAL A 408 -0.01 26.48 -7.07
N ASP A 409 0.43 27.72 -6.82
CA ASP A 409 1.31 28.09 -5.70
C ASP A 409 0.53 28.90 -4.66
N LEU A 410 0.37 28.37 -3.46
CA LEU A 410 -0.36 28.98 -2.35
C LEU A 410 0.62 29.51 -1.30
N ARG A 411 1.08 30.76 -1.44
CA ARG A 411 2.16 31.30 -0.61
C ARG A 411 1.79 31.36 0.87
N ARG A 412 0.64 31.96 1.19
CA ARG A 412 0.10 32.05 2.56
C ARG A 412 -1.41 31.84 2.55
N LEU A 413 -1.89 31.09 3.54
CA LEU A 413 -3.31 30.78 3.74
C LEU A 413 -3.78 31.24 5.13
N THR A 414 -5.01 31.76 5.22
CA THR A 414 -5.65 32.05 6.52
C THR A 414 -6.23 30.80 7.17
N SER A 415 -6.64 29.81 6.37
CA SER A 415 -7.20 28.55 6.85
C SER A 415 -7.09 27.46 5.79
N THR A 416 -7.96 27.47 4.76
CA THR A 416 -7.98 26.43 3.72
C THR A 416 -7.46 26.99 2.38
N GLY A 417 -6.73 26.19 1.62
CA GLY A 417 -6.32 26.52 0.25
C GLY A 417 -7.44 26.21 -0.74
N ILE A 418 -7.57 24.94 -1.09
CA ILE A 418 -8.54 24.44 -2.06
C ILE A 418 -9.58 23.56 -1.34
N SER A 419 -10.85 23.76 -1.63
CA SER A 419 -11.93 22.90 -1.15
C SER A 419 -12.64 22.24 -2.33
N PHE A 420 -12.74 20.91 -2.33
CA PHE A 420 -13.55 20.14 -3.27
C PHE A 420 -14.80 19.66 -2.52
N GLU A 421 -15.99 20.01 -3.00
CA GLU A 421 -17.27 19.68 -2.35
C GLU A 421 -18.19 18.90 -3.30
N SER A 422 -18.39 17.62 -3.02
CA SER A 422 -19.08 16.68 -3.92
C SER A 422 -18.56 16.68 -5.35
N CYS A 423 -17.24 16.75 -5.53
CA CYS A 423 -16.63 16.56 -6.84
C CYS A 423 -16.47 15.08 -7.16
N HIS A 424 -16.50 14.73 -8.45
CA HIS A 424 -16.12 13.40 -8.91
C HIS A 424 -14.83 13.49 -9.70
N ALA A 425 -13.84 12.66 -9.34
CA ALA A 425 -12.58 12.52 -10.04
C ALA A 425 -11.77 13.83 -10.20
N TYR A 426 -11.73 14.69 -9.17
CA TYR A 426 -10.89 15.88 -9.22
C TYR A 426 -9.40 15.54 -9.36
N GLU A 427 -8.63 16.44 -9.97
CA GLU A 427 -7.17 16.37 -10.05
C GLU A 427 -6.56 17.64 -9.45
N ALA A 428 -5.59 17.50 -8.55
CA ALA A 428 -4.92 18.61 -7.91
C ALA A 428 -3.40 18.43 -7.88
N SER A 429 -2.66 19.45 -8.30
CA SER A 429 -1.23 19.64 -8.12
C SER A 429 -1.00 21.02 -7.54
N VAL A 430 -0.64 21.07 -6.25
CA VAL A 430 -0.61 22.30 -5.46
C VAL A 430 0.67 22.36 -4.65
N SER A 431 1.29 23.53 -4.61
CA SER A 431 2.34 23.88 -3.63
C SER A 431 1.79 24.88 -2.61
N ALA A 432 2.21 24.79 -1.35
CA ALA A 432 1.80 25.72 -0.30
C ALA A 432 2.96 26.08 0.64
N GLY A 433 3.23 27.37 0.80
CA GLY A 433 4.35 27.85 1.63
C GLY A 433 4.05 27.90 3.12
N PHE A 434 2.80 28.27 3.48
CA PHE A 434 2.37 28.44 4.86
C PHE A 434 0.84 28.43 4.95
N ALA A 435 0.30 27.83 6.01
CA ALA A 435 -1.13 27.93 6.34
C ALA A 435 -1.33 28.19 7.83
N TYR A 436 -2.07 29.24 8.17
CA TYR A 436 -2.33 29.62 9.55
C TYR A 436 -3.15 28.55 10.27
N ASP A 437 -2.59 28.03 11.37
CA ASP A 437 -3.17 27.00 12.23
C ASP A 437 -3.51 27.60 13.60
N ASN A 438 -4.79 27.86 13.80
CA ASN A 438 -5.38 28.24 15.07
C ASN A 438 -6.80 27.66 15.18
N PRO A 439 -6.93 26.43 15.72
CA PRO A 439 -8.22 25.76 15.87
C PRO A 439 -9.19 26.51 16.79
N VAL A 440 -8.72 27.38 17.68
CA VAL A 440 -9.56 28.18 18.59
C VAL A 440 -10.49 29.12 17.83
N VAL A 441 -10.06 29.60 16.65
CA VAL A 441 -10.82 30.49 15.77
C VAL A 441 -11.23 29.82 14.46
N SER A 442 -11.25 28.48 14.41
CA SER A 442 -11.60 27.69 13.21
C SER A 442 -10.74 27.98 11.97
N SER A 443 -9.52 28.47 12.18
CA SER A 443 -8.50 28.58 11.13
C SER A 443 -7.64 27.33 11.19
N LEU A 444 -7.86 26.38 10.28
CA LEU A 444 -7.37 25.01 10.47
C LEU A 444 -6.15 24.66 9.61
N GLY A 445 -5.58 25.60 8.84
CA GLY A 445 -4.33 25.39 8.12
C GLY A 445 -4.32 24.21 7.12
N TYR A 446 -5.38 24.06 6.31
CA TYR A 446 -5.53 23.00 5.32
C TYR A 446 -5.06 23.43 3.93
N VAL A 447 -4.27 22.64 3.22
CA VAL A 447 -3.99 22.92 1.79
C VAL A 447 -5.13 22.44 0.92
N ILE A 448 -5.48 21.15 1.00
CA ILE A 448 -6.67 20.58 0.35
C ILE A 448 -7.65 20.04 1.40
N ASN A 449 -8.91 20.44 1.27
CA ASN A 449 -10.02 19.94 2.06
C ASN A 449 -11.03 19.23 1.15
N ASP A 450 -11.09 17.91 1.27
CA ASP A 450 -11.96 17.06 0.45
C ASP A 450 -13.25 16.72 1.18
N LYS A 451 -14.37 17.28 0.73
CA LYS A 451 -15.70 17.11 1.32
C LYS A 451 -16.65 16.38 0.38
N ALA A 452 -17.12 15.20 0.78
CA ALA A 452 -18.14 14.46 0.04
C ALA A 452 -17.78 14.11 -1.42
N SER A 453 -16.51 14.23 -1.81
CA SER A 453 -16.05 13.94 -3.18
C SER A 453 -15.76 12.44 -3.36
N THR A 454 -15.54 12.02 -4.60
CA THR A 454 -15.21 10.62 -4.91
C THR A 454 -14.11 10.54 -5.96
N PHE A 455 -13.15 9.62 -5.77
CA PHE A 455 -12.05 9.34 -6.70
C PHE A 455 -11.10 10.52 -6.96
N GLY A 456 -10.97 11.42 -5.99
CA GLY A 456 -10.04 12.54 -6.06
C GLY A 456 -8.59 12.09 -6.19
N ARG A 457 -7.76 12.86 -6.89
CA ARG A 457 -6.32 12.66 -7.02
C ARG A 457 -5.59 13.95 -6.69
N ALA A 458 -4.66 13.88 -5.74
CA ALA A 458 -3.89 15.03 -5.31
C ALA A 458 -2.40 14.72 -5.22
N TRP A 459 -1.59 15.65 -5.71
CA TRP A 459 -0.18 15.77 -5.42
C TRP A 459 0.06 17.12 -4.73
N ILE A 460 0.70 17.11 -3.56
CA ILE A 460 0.81 18.29 -2.70
C ILE A 460 2.24 18.47 -2.21
N GLU A 461 2.81 19.66 -2.41
CA GLU A 461 4.02 20.10 -1.72
C GLU A 461 3.66 21.18 -0.70
N ALA A 462 3.98 21.00 0.58
CA ALA A 462 3.61 21.97 1.60
C ALA A 462 4.68 22.20 2.67
N GLY A 463 4.74 23.43 3.19
CA GLY A 463 5.54 23.81 4.35
C GLY A 463 4.67 24.50 5.41
N ALA A 464 4.94 24.24 6.70
CA ALA A 464 4.31 24.96 7.82
C ALA A 464 2.78 25.07 7.72
N VAL A 465 2.14 23.92 7.49
CA VAL A 465 0.68 23.76 7.44
C VAL A 465 0.20 22.81 8.55
N ARG A 466 -1.09 22.82 8.87
CA ARG A 466 -1.64 21.82 9.80
C ARG A 466 -1.79 20.47 9.12
N HIS A 467 -2.55 20.45 8.00
CA HIS A 467 -2.79 19.29 7.15
C HIS A 467 -2.61 19.71 5.69
N ALA A 468 -1.71 19.08 4.95
CA ALA A 468 -1.64 19.26 3.51
C ALA A 468 -2.88 18.67 2.84
N PHE A 469 -3.37 17.54 3.35
CA PHE A 469 -4.62 16.94 2.90
C PHE A 469 -5.46 16.52 4.09
N THR A 470 -6.76 16.79 4.02
CA THR A 470 -7.76 16.25 4.92
C THR A 470 -9.04 15.90 4.17
N THR A 471 -9.71 14.85 4.62
CA THR A 471 -11.13 14.63 4.30
C THR A 471 -12.01 15.34 5.32
N ASN A 472 -13.28 15.59 4.99
CA ASN A 472 -14.27 16.09 5.93
C ASN A 472 -15.69 15.76 5.44
N THR A 473 -16.65 15.77 6.35
CA THR A 473 -18.07 15.60 6.01
C THR A 473 -18.84 16.80 6.55
N SER A 474 -19.63 17.44 5.69
CA SER A 474 -20.43 18.59 6.09
C SER A 474 -21.60 18.15 6.96
N GLN A 475 -21.78 18.79 8.11
CA GLN A 475 -23.02 18.66 8.87
C GLN A 475 -24.06 19.62 8.30
N VAL A 476 -25.23 19.10 7.92
CA VAL A 476 -26.29 19.85 7.27
C VAL A 476 -27.68 19.59 7.84
N VAL A 477 -28.57 20.56 7.63
CA VAL A 477 -30.01 20.38 7.86
C VAL A 477 -30.58 19.49 6.75
N ALA A 478 -31.62 18.72 7.07
CA ALA A 478 -32.36 17.91 6.11
C ALA A 478 -32.87 18.77 4.93
N GLY A 479 -32.89 18.22 3.72
CA GLY A 479 -33.37 18.92 2.52
C GLY A 479 -32.46 20.02 1.97
N THR A 480 -31.27 20.23 2.52
CA THR A 480 -30.27 21.17 1.97
C THR A 480 -29.67 20.70 0.63
N ASP A 481 -28.82 21.55 0.04
CA ASP A 481 -28.14 21.30 -1.23
C ASP A 481 -27.32 20.00 -1.23
N LEU A 482 -27.47 19.24 -2.32
CA LEU A 482 -26.90 17.90 -2.49
C LEU A 482 -25.37 17.84 -2.38
N TYR A 483 -24.66 18.94 -2.66
CA TYR A 483 -23.19 18.94 -2.63
C TYR A 483 -22.62 18.76 -1.23
N SER A 484 -23.44 19.02 -0.20
CA SER A 484 -23.04 18.90 1.19
C SER A 484 -23.31 17.50 1.79
N TYR A 485 -23.91 16.58 1.03
CA TYR A 485 -24.25 15.24 1.50
C TYR A 485 -23.15 14.25 1.15
N GLY A 486 -22.87 13.33 2.07
CA GLY A 486 -22.04 12.16 1.84
C GLY A 486 -20.62 12.25 2.34
N ARG A 487 -19.99 11.08 2.34
CA ARG A 487 -18.60 10.81 2.73
C ARG A 487 -17.62 11.15 1.62
N SER A 488 -16.36 11.35 1.96
CA SER A 488 -15.27 11.43 0.97
C SER A 488 -14.77 10.02 0.64
N PHE A 489 -14.79 9.67 -0.64
CA PHE A 489 -14.57 8.30 -1.13
C PHE A 489 -13.33 8.18 -2.04
N TYR A 490 -12.49 7.19 -1.78
CA TYR A 490 -11.44 6.70 -2.69
C TYR A 490 -10.45 7.74 -3.20
N SER A 491 -10.20 8.81 -2.45
CA SER A 491 -9.20 9.82 -2.80
C SER A 491 -7.79 9.24 -2.69
N THR A 492 -6.92 9.54 -3.66
CA THR A 492 -5.51 9.12 -3.69
C THR A 492 -4.62 10.34 -3.61
N VAL A 493 -3.72 10.35 -2.65
CA VAL A 493 -2.91 11.52 -2.28
C VAL A 493 -1.44 11.13 -2.26
N SER A 494 -0.60 11.99 -2.83
CA SER A 494 0.86 11.88 -2.88
C SER A 494 1.50 13.25 -2.64
N GLY A 495 2.81 13.29 -2.45
CA GLY A 495 3.57 14.53 -2.34
C GLY A 495 4.37 14.66 -1.05
N LYS A 496 4.83 15.87 -0.74
CA LYS A 496 5.82 16.15 0.30
C LYS A 496 5.37 17.26 1.24
N VAL A 497 5.50 17.04 2.55
CA VAL A 497 5.15 18.03 3.55
C VAL A 497 6.30 18.23 4.52
N SER A 498 6.58 19.48 4.87
CA SER A 498 7.58 19.84 5.86
C SER A 498 6.99 20.69 6.98
N ASN A 499 7.50 20.51 8.21
CA ASN A 499 7.18 21.34 9.36
C ASN A 499 5.68 21.43 9.67
N ALA A 500 4.94 20.33 9.49
CA ALA A 500 3.52 20.34 9.79
C ALA A 500 3.29 20.64 11.28
N THR A 501 2.31 21.49 11.59
CA THR A 501 1.92 21.85 12.96
C THR A 501 0.97 20.83 13.59
N ASN A 502 0.59 19.82 12.82
CA ASN A 502 -0.17 18.66 13.26
C ASN A 502 0.09 17.48 12.28
N ALA A 503 -0.89 16.58 12.07
CA ALA A 503 -0.78 15.50 11.09
C ALA A 503 -0.59 16.04 9.66
N ALA A 504 0.54 15.79 9.00
CA ALA A 504 0.74 16.33 7.64
C ALA A 504 -0.31 15.82 6.64
N PHE A 505 -0.66 14.55 6.73
CA PHE A 505 -1.75 13.94 5.98
C PHE A 505 -2.76 13.35 6.96
N ASP A 506 -4.04 13.66 6.76
CA ASP A 506 -5.09 13.31 7.70
C ASP A 506 -6.33 12.75 6.97
N THR A 507 -7.00 11.81 7.63
CA THR A 507 -8.41 11.50 7.34
C THR A 507 -9.24 11.77 8.59
N HIS A 508 -10.26 12.61 8.45
CA HIS A 508 -11.32 12.73 9.44
C HIS A 508 -12.38 11.62 9.26
N HIS A 509 -13.30 11.58 10.23
CA HIS A 509 -14.54 10.83 10.14
C HIS A 509 -15.24 11.00 8.78
N GLY A 510 -15.90 9.95 8.33
CA GLY A 510 -16.55 9.97 7.02
C GLY A 510 -15.58 9.72 5.86
N ALA A 511 -14.31 9.42 6.13
CA ALA A 511 -13.39 8.96 5.08
C ALA A 511 -13.63 7.49 4.73
N TYR A 512 -13.64 7.19 3.45
CA TYR A 512 -13.78 5.81 2.97
C TYR A 512 -12.84 5.52 1.81
N GLY A 513 -11.89 4.61 2.02
CA GLY A 513 -11.01 4.15 0.95
C GLY A 513 -9.91 5.14 0.56
N THR A 514 -9.58 6.12 1.40
CA THR A 514 -8.50 7.09 1.16
C THR A 514 -7.16 6.38 1.07
N ARG A 515 -6.31 6.79 0.11
CA ARG A 515 -4.99 6.22 -0.11
C ARG A 515 -3.91 7.31 -0.03
N PHE A 516 -2.94 7.13 0.86
CA PHE A 516 -1.71 7.92 0.89
C PHE A 516 -0.60 7.10 0.22
N VAL A 517 -0.13 7.53 -0.94
CA VAL A 517 0.81 6.79 -1.78
C VAL A 517 2.04 7.65 -2.03
N ASP A 518 3.22 7.11 -1.73
CA ASP A 518 4.51 7.77 -1.96
C ASP A 518 4.56 9.18 -1.34
N VAL A 519 4.01 9.31 -0.12
CA VAL A 519 4.02 10.58 0.64
C VAL A 519 5.31 10.72 1.44
N GLU A 520 5.88 11.93 1.43
CA GLU A 520 7.04 12.30 2.25
C GLU A 520 6.61 13.31 3.33
N VAL A 521 6.98 13.07 4.58
CA VAL A 521 6.77 14.02 5.68
C VAL A 521 8.08 14.27 6.40
N VAL A 522 8.46 15.53 6.57
CA VAL A 522 9.70 15.95 7.21
C VAL A 522 9.42 16.91 8.36
N ASN A 523 10.03 16.70 9.52
CA ASN A 523 9.97 17.62 10.67
C ASN A 523 8.55 17.92 11.20
N SER A 524 7.63 16.95 11.21
CA SER A 524 6.32 17.13 11.88
C SER A 524 6.49 17.00 13.40
N THR A 525 7.00 18.05 14.06
CA THR A 525 7.43 17.99 15.48
C THR A 525 6.50 18.66 16.47
N VAL A 526 5.62 19.56 16.03
CA VAL A 526 4.70 20.31 16.91
C VAL A 526 3.34 19.65 16.84
N GLY A 527 2.88 19.02 17.93
CA GLY A 527 1.54 18.41 18.04
C GLY A 527 1.18 17.28 17.06
N GLY A 528 2.08 16.93 16.13
CA GLY A 528 1.72 16.30 14.87
C GLY A 528 2.19 14.87 14.67
N ALA A 529 1.34 14.12 13.99
CA ALA A 529 1.72 12.88 13.35
C ALA A 529 2.37 13.16 11.97
N GLY A 530 3.05 12.19 11.37
CA GLY A 530 3.32 12.23 9.93
C GLY A 530 2.02 12.03 9.17
N ILE A 531 1.40 10.87 9.40
CA ILE A 531 0.09 10.50 8.85
C ILE A 531 -0.85 10.18 10.00
N ARG A 532 -2.08 10.70 9.95
CA ARG A 532 -3.13 10.38 10.90
C ARG A 532 -4.35 9.76 10.22
N VAL A 533 -4.85 8.68 10.80
CA VAL A 533 -6.14 8.07 10.45
C VAL A 533 -7.02 8.16 11.69
N TYR A 534 -8.04 9.01 11.65
CA TYR A 534 -8.70 9.46 12.87
C TYR A 534 -10.22 9.46 12.76
N GLU A 535 -10.85 9.08 13.87
CA GLU A 535 -12.27 9.28 14.14
C GLU A 535 -12.39 10.28 15.28
N GLU A 536 -13.34 11.21 15.19
CA GLU A 536 -13.47 12.25 16.20
C GLU A 536 -14.15 11.72 17.46
N SER A 537 -13.88 12.35 18.62
CA SER A 537 -14.61 12.05 19.85
C SER A 537 -16.11 12.26 19.73
N GLY A 538 -16.57 13.03 18.74
CA GLY A 538 -17.99 13.20 18.49
C GLY A 538 -18.63 12.01 17.74
N GLY A 539 -17.82 11.20 17.07
CA GLY A 539 -18.34 10.23 16.13
C GLY A 539 -17.58 10.23 14.81
N GLY A 540 -17.57 9.07 14.17
CA GLY A 540 -17.72 8.93 12.74
C GLY A 540 -16.68 8.04 12.18
N GLN A 541 -17.08 7.15 11.28
CA GLN A 541 -16.18 6.09 10.89
C GLN A 541 -15.24 6.46 9.76
N THR A 542 -13.99 6.00 9.89
CA THR A 542 -13.01 5.96 8.82
C THR A 542 -12.74 4.51 8.43
N ARG A 543 -12.89 4.18 7.14
CA ARG A 543 -12.78 2.79 6.66
C ARG A 543 -11.87 2.65 5.45
N PHE A 544 -11.24 1.48 5.30
CA PHE A 544 -10.46 1.07 4.12
C PHE A 544 -9.28 1.99 3.74
N THR A 545 -8.72 2.72 4.70
CA THR A 545 -7.54 3.55 4.46
C THR A 545 -6.33 2.69 4.11
N VAL A 546 -5.56 3.12 3.09
CA VAL A 546 -4.30 2.48 2.69
C VAL A 546 -3.18 3.50 2.73
N ILE A 547 -2.05 3.13 3.33
CA ILE A 547 -0.82 3.91 3.37
C ILE A 547 0.27 3.11 2.65
N LYS A 548 0.78 3.59 1.53
CA LYS A 548 1.75 2.86 0.70
C LYS A 548 3.03 3.67 0.52
N SER A 549 4.15 3.04 0.84
CA SER A 549 5.51 3.58 0.73
C SER A 549 5.71 4.97 1.37
N PRO A 550 5.16 5.26 2.57
CA PRO A 550 5.38 6.58 3.17
C PRO A 550 6.83 6.73 3.61
N THR A 551 7.42 7.90 3.36
CA THR A 551 8.72 8.31 3.92
C THR A 551 8.49 9.36 4.99
N ILE A 552 8.80 9.05 6.25
CA ILE A 552 8.51 9.94 7.38
C ILE A 552 9.81 10.19 8.14
N VAL A 553 10.25 11.44 8.17
CA VAL A 553 11.57 11.85 8.66
C VAL A 553 11.42 12.90 9.75
N ASP A 554 12.09 12.71 10.89
CA ASP A 554 12.14 13.69 12.00
C ASP A 554 10.75 14.09 12.57
N SER A 555 9.74 13.23 12.42
CA SER A 555 8.41 13.45 13.01
C SER A 555 8.36 13.01 14.48
N LEU A 556 7.50 13.66 15.27
CA LEU A 556 7.26 13.25 16.66
C LEU A 556 6.62 11.86 16.69
N VAL A 557 5.42 11.73 16.11
CA VAL A 557 4.72 10.45 15.91
C VAL A 557 4.68 10.18 14.39
N PRO A 558 5.24 9.10 13.86
CA PRO A 558 5.23 8.87 12.43
C PRO A 558 3.82 8.56 11.90
N ILE A 559 3.13 7.59 12.52
CA ILE A 559 1.77 7.19 12.14
C ILE A 559 0.91 7.12 13.40
N ASP A 560 -0.23 7.81 13.37
CA ASP A 560 -1.22 7.85 14.45
C ASP A 560 -2.56 7.34 13.92
N MET A 561 -3.07 6.25 14.50
CA MET A 561 -4.38 5.74 14.17
C MET A 561 -5.22 5.66 15.42
N THR A 562 -6.33 6.38 15.46
CA THR A 562 -7.21 6.42 16.61
C THR A 562 -8.64 6.33 16.12
N PHE A 563 -9.28 5.19 16.43
CA PHE A 563 -10.68 4.91 16.13
C PHE A 563 -11.47 4.96 17.44
N ALA A 564 -12.76 5.27 17.37
CA ALA A 564 -13.66 5.33 18.51
C ALA A 564 -13.02 5.86 19.82
N PRO A 565 -12.37 7.04 19.82
CA PRO A 565 -11.67 7.56 20.99
C PRO A 565 -12.65 7.88 22.13
N THR A 566 -12.11 8.26 23.30
CA THR A 566 -12.93 8.74 24.41
C THR A 566 -13.89 9.86 23.96
N GLY A 567 -15.18 9.67 24.23
CA GLY A 567 -16.28 10.54 23.80
C GLY A 567 -17.09 9.98 22.63
N HIS A 568 -16.51 9.11 21.81
CA HIS A 568 -17.16 8.54 20.63
C HIS A 568 -18.37 7.67 21.04
N PRO A 569 -19.47 7.61 20.25
CA PRO A 569 -20.61 6.73 20.53
C PRO A 569 -20.20 5.27 20.75
N ASP A 570 -19.30 4.76 19.91
CA ASP A 570 -18.73 3.42 20.00
C ASP A 570 -17.41 3.36 20.78
N VAL A 571 -17.17 4.26 21.73
CA VAL A 571 -15.90 4.38 22.48
C VAL A 571 -15.32 3.02 22.89
N GLY A 572 -14.05 2.79 22.56
CA GLY A 572 -13.37 1.54 22.90
C GLY A 572 -13.76 0.36 22.01
N THR A 573 -14.51 0.57 20.93
CA THR A 573 -14.79 -0.47 19.93
C THR A 573 -13.67 -0.50 18.91
N ARG A 574 -13.02 -1.65 18.77
CA ARG A 574 -11.98 -1.85 17.76
C ARG A 574 -12.60 -2.04 16.38
N ILE A 575 -12.07 -1.38 15.36
CA ILE A 575 -12.50 -1.60 13.97
C ILE A 575 -12.24 -3.05 13.51
N SER A 576 -13.13 -3.59 12.69
CA SER A 576 -13.03 -4.96 12.17
C SER A 576 -12.26 -5.06 10.85
N ILE A 577 -12.03 -3.93 10.19
CA ILE A 577 -11.39 -3.83 8.87
C ILE A 577 -9.99 -3.27 9.05
N PRO A 578 -8.95 -3.92 8.50
CA PRO A 578 -7.58 -3.46 8.69
C PRO A 578 -7.31 -2.17 7.91
N VAL A 579 -6.53 -1.27 8.53
CA VAL A 579 -5.75 -0.27 7.81
C VAL A 579 -4.48 -0.93 7.31
N GLU A 580 -4.24 -0.85 6.01
CA GLU A 580 -3.08 -1.47 5.36
C GLU A 580 -1.94 -0.45 5.23
N VAL A 581 -0.77 -0.75 5.80
CA VAL A 581 0.46 0.05 5.71
C VAL A 581 1.52 -0.77 4.98
N GLN A 582 1.97 -0.30 3.82
CA GLN A 582 2.93 -1.04 3.00
C GLN A 582 4.26 -0.30 2.93
N GLN A 583 5.34 -1.01 3.29
CA GLN A 583 6.73 -0.55 3.16
C GLN A 583 7.00 0.86 3.73
N PRO A 584 6.58 1.18 4.98
CA PRO A 584 6.91 2.47 5.57
C PRO A 584 8.41 2.62 5.77
N LEU A 585 8.97 3.78 5.39
CA LEU A 585 10.33 4.21 5.73
C LEU A 585 10.25 5.34 6.75
N ILE A 586 10.44 5.01 8.02
CA ILE A 586 10.44 5.96 9.13
C ILE A 586 11.89 6.20 9.56
N ARG A 587 12.34 7.44 9.55
CA ARG A 587 13.70 7.83 9.92
C ARG A 587 13.71 8.92 10.97
N ARG A 588 14.56 8.76 11.98
CA ARG A 588 14.74 9.72 13.06
C ARG A 588 13.42 10.13 13.75
N ALA A 589 12.50 9.19 13.90
CA ALA A 589 11.27 9.45 14.64
C ALA A 589 11.58 9.56 16.15
N ARG A 590 10.97 10.53 16.82
CA ARG A 590 11.22 10.76 18.27
C ARG A 590 10.33 9.91 19.17
N GLN A 591 9.20 9.44 18.64
CA GLN A 591 8.34 8.40 19.22
C GLN A 591 8.02 7.37 18.13
N GLY A 592 7.39 6.26 18.49
CA GLY A 592 6.88 5.31 17.52
C GLY A 592 5.44 5.57 17.10
N CYS A 593 4.90 4.63 16.33
CA CYS A 593 3.52 4.67 15.88
C CYS A 593 2.56 4.45 17.07
N ARG A 594 1.41 5.13 17.03
CA ARG A 594 0.35 5.03 18.05
C ARG A 594 -0.91 4.48 17.43
N PHE A 595 -1.45 3.41 18.00
CA PHE A 595 -2.67 2.77 17.54
C PHE A 595 -3.66 2.58 18.69
N GLU A 596 -4.87 3.13 18.53
CA GLU A 596 -5.99 3.01 19.48
C GLU A 596 -7.24 2.49 18.76
N ASN A 597 -7.85 1.43 19.31
CA ASN A 597 -9.03 0.77 18.77
C ASN A 597 -8.87 0.35 17.29
N ALA A 598 -7.65 0.05 16.88
CA ALA A 598 -7.32 -0.16 15.48
C ALA A 598 -7.18 -1.65 15.13
N TYR A 599 -7.42 -1.99 13.86
CA TYR A 599 -6.85 -3.18 13.24
C TYR A 599 -5.86 -2.71 12.18
N VAL A 600 -4.59 -3.04 12.34
CA VAL A 600 -3.50 -2.57 11.48
C VAL A 600 -2.72 -3.75 10.92
N ARG A 601 -2.45 -3.71 9.62
CA ARG A 601 -1.51 -4.61 8.96
C ARG A 601 -0.36 -3.81 8.36
N ILE A 602 0.86 -4.15 8.74
CA ILE A 602 2.06 -3.53 8.19
C ILE A 602 2.83 -4.58 7.38
N GLN A 603 3.10 -4.30 6.11
CA GLN A 603 3.85 -5.18 5.22
C GLN A 603 5.25 -4.60 4.95
N GLY A 604 6.26 -5.19 5.58
CA GLY A 604 7.66 -4.77 5.51
C GLY A 604 7.90 -3.45 6.23
N GLY A 605 8.87 -2.69 5.75
CA GLY A 605 9.19 -1.35 6.26
C GLY A 605 10.34 -1.32 7.24
N THR A 606 10.72 -0.10 7.59
CA THR A 606 11.91 0.20 8.37
C THR A 606 11.60 1.38 9.29
N TYR A 607 11.85 1.19 10.59
CA TYR A 607 11.77 2.20 11.62
C TYR A 607 13.17 2.47 12.16
N HIS A 608 13.72 3.64 11.87
CA HIS A 608 14.97 4.12 12.47
C HIS A 608 14.62 5.23 13.47
N ALA A 609 14.91 4.99 14.75
CA ALA A 609 14.69 5.96 15.81
C ALA A 609 15.60 7.18 15.68
N ALA A 610 15.20 8.31 16.27
CA ALA A 610 16.06 9.48 16.42
C ALA A 610 17.26 9.20 17.34
N SER A 611 18.28 10.07 17.26
CA SER A 611 19.37 10.08 18.23
C SER A 611 18.89 10.45 19.64
N THR A 612 17.81 11.24 19.72
CA THR A 612 17.09 11.58 20.95
C THR A 612 15.63 11.16 20.80
N VAL A 613 15.21 10.16 21.57
CA VAL A 613 13.82 9.72 21.63
C VAL A 613 13.14 10.18 22.91
N VAL A 614 11.82 10.33 22.87
CA VAL A 614 11.03 10.72 24.04
C VAL A 614 11.09 9.60 25.07
N ALA A 615 11.26 9.97 26.34
CA ALA A 615 11.25 9.03 27.45
C ALA A 615 9.95 8.21 27.47
N ASP A 616 10.07 6.94 27.84
CA ASP A 616 8.98 5.97 27.95
C ASP A 616 8.20 5.70 26.65
N SER A 617 8.75 6.10 25.49
CA SER A 617 8.16 5.80 24.18
C SER A 617 8.41 4.36 23.73
N ALA A 618 7.61 3.92 22.75
CA ALA A 618 7.75 2.63 22.09
C ALA A 618 7.74 2.82 20.57
N ALA A 619 8.37 1.92 19.80
CA ALA A 619 8.24 1.91 18.33
C ALA A 619 6.78 1.65 17.89
N TYR A 620 6.06 0.83 18.67
CA TYR A 620 4.62 0.63 18.55
C TYR A 620 3.96 0.72 19.92
N TYR A 621 3.02 1.66 20.07
CA TYR A 621 2.13 1.76 21.22
C TYR A 621 0.72 1.31 20.84
N LEU A 622 0.20 0.30 21.55
CA LEU A 622 -1.11 -0.28 21.29
C LEU A 622 -2.10 -0.04 22.44
N LYS A 623 -3.32 0.37 22.11
CA LYS A 623 -4.46 0.41 23.00
C LYS A 623 -5.66 -0.22 22.30
N ASN A 624 -6.18 -1.32 22.83
CA ASN A 624 -7.29 -2.06 22.22
C ASN A 624 -7.09 -2.34 20.70
N THR A 625 -5.88 -2.77 20.32
CA THR A 625 -5.47 -2.84 18.91
C THR A 625 -5.09 -4.26 18.50
N SER A 626 -5.37 -4.61 17.26
CA SER A 626 -4.80 -5.78 16.59
C SER A 626 -3.74 -5.31 15.58
N LEU A 627 -2.47 -5.59 15.85
CA LEU A 627 -1.35 -5.25 14.97
C LEU A 627 -0.74 -6.52 14.39
N ARG A 628 -0.66 -6.58 13.05
CA ARG A 628 0.02 -7.64 12.31
C ARG A 628 1.18 -7.08 11.50
N LEU A 629 2.38 -7.58 11.73
CA LEU A 629 3.56 -7.26 10.94
C LEU A 629 3.89 -8.42 10.01
N HIS A 630 4.12 -8.12 8.74
CA HIS A 630 4.50 -9.06 7.69
C HIS A 630 5.78 -8.60 6.99
N GLY A 631 6.41 -9.47 6.20
CA GLY A 631 7.43 -9.04 5.23
C GLY A 631 8.76 -8.58 5.82
N GLY A 632 9.03 -8.96 7.08
CA GLY A 632 10.31 -8.77 7.73
C GLY A 632 10.66 -7.31 8.09
N PRO A 633 9.89 -6.66 8.98
CA PRO A 633 10.15 -5.26 9.37
C PRO A 633 11.50 -5.11 10.08
N VAL A 634 12.11 -3.94 9.93
CA VAL A 634 13.34 -3.53 10.64
C VAL A 634 13.00 -2.46 11.69
N ILE A 635 13.45 -2.65 12.92
CA ILE A 635 13.36 -1.66 14.00
C ILE A 635 14.78 -1.39 14.51
N ASP A 636 15.26 -0.17 14.28
CA ASP A 636 16.64 0.22 14.49
C ASP A 636 16.76 1.40 15.46
N TYR A 637 17.41 1.14 16.59
CA TYR A 637 17.82 2.08 17.63
C TYR A 637 19.35 2.21 17.72
N GLY A 638 20.09 1.79 16.69
CA GLY A 638 21.55 1.81 16.64
C GLY A 638 22.13 3.21 16.84
N ASP A 639 21.46 4.23 16.31
CA ASP A 639 21.88 5.63 16.40
C ASP A 639 21.31 6.37 17.63
N THR A 640 20.48 5.71 18.44
CA THR A 640 19.85 6.33 19.60
C THR A 640 20.85 6.50 20.75
N ALA A 641 21.14 7.74 21.10
CA ALA A 641 22.09 8.13 22.12
C ALA A 641 21.43 8.52 23.45
N THR A 642 20.22 9.09 23.40
CA THR A 642 19.50 9.55 24.60
C THR A 642 18.02 9.17 24.56
N GLY A 643 17.43 9.05 25.75
CA GLY A 643 16.10 8.53 26.01
C GLY A 643 16.14 7.60 27.23
N SER A 644 15.05 7.51 27.98
CA SER A 644 14.95 6.60 29.14
C SER A 644 13.69 5.74 29.02
N GLY A 645 13.78 4.45 29.34
CA GLY A 645 12.62 3.57 29.37
C GLY A 645 12.03 3.25 27.99
N VAL A 646 12.82 3.36 26.93
CA VAL A 646 12.40 3.17 25.54
C VAL A 646 12.10 1.69 25.29
N ARG A 647 11.05 1.43 24.51
CA ARG A 647 10.55 0.08 24.21
C ARG A 647 10.48 -0.18 22.72
N VAL A 648 10.46 -1.44 22.33
CA VAL A 648 10.06 -1.80 20.96
C VAL A 648 8.54 -1.84 20.87
N TYR A 649 7.91 -2.53 21.80
CA TYR A 649 6.47 -2.69 21.90
C TYR A 649 5.98 -2.31 23.29
N ASP A 650 4.91 -1.53 23.34
CA ASP A 650 4.19 -1.23 24.56
C ASP A 650 2.68 -1.28 24.35
N GLN A 651 1.99 -1.65 25.41
CA GLN A 651 0.54 -1.80 25.43
C GLN A 651 -0.04 -1.04 26.61
N ASP A 652 -1.20 -0.45 26.41
CA ASP A 652 -2.07 -0.03 27.50
C ASP A 652 -2.49 -1.26 28.34
N PRO A 653 -2.12 -1.34 29.63
CA PRO A 653 -2.38 -2.52 30.45
C PRO A 653 -3.87 -2.71 30.77
N THR A 654 -4.74 -1.74 30.50
CA THR A 654 -6.16 -1.77 30.89
C THR A 654 -7.07 -2.42 29.87
N VAL A 655 -6.58 -2.66 28.64
CA VAL A 655 -7.38 -3.16 27.52
C VAL A 655 -6.64 -4.28 26.79
N SER A 656 -7.36 -5.21 26.17
CA SER A 656 -6.75 -6.33 25.46
C SER A 656 -6.20 -5.92 24.09
N SER A 657 -5.16 -6.59 23.59
CA SER A 657 -4.62 -6.32 22.25
C SER A 657 -4.07 -7.61 21.62
N THR A 658 -3.77 -7.56 20.34
CA THR A 658 -3.12 -8.65 19.62
C THR A 658 -1.89 -8.09 18.91
N PHE A 659 -0.74 -8.72 19.10
CA PHE A 659 0.49 -8.38 18.39
C PHE A 659 1.07 -9.63 17.73
N GLU A 660 1.03 -9.67 16.39
CA GLU A 660 1.49 -10.81 15.61
C GLU A 660 2.60 -10.36 14.63
N VAL A 661 3.67 -11.13 14.56
CA VAL A 661 4.76 -10.94 13.58
C VAL A 661 4.90 -12.20 12.75
N PHE A 662 4.59 -12.08 11.46
CA PHE A 662 4.71 -13.12 10.46
C PHE A 662 6.03 -12.95 9.70
N GLY A 663 7.04 -13.72 10.13
CA GLY A 663 8.39 -13.69 9.58
C GLY A 663 9.42 -13.17 10.57
N LEU A 664 10.53 -12.65 10.03
CA LEU A 664 11.68 -12.18 10.80
C LEU A 664 11.55 -10.70 11.17
N LEU A 665 11.40 -10.36 12.46
CA LEU A 665 11.60 -8.99 12.93
C LEU A 665 13.10 -8.76 13.13
N ASP A 666 13.71 -7.83 12.39
CA ASP A 666 15.10 -7.44 12.59
C ASP A 666 15.18 -6.25 13.57
N PHE A 667 15.68 -6.51 14.77
CA PHE A 667 15.82 -5.53 15.83
C PHE A 667 17.29 -5.19 16.08
N ARG A 668 17.60 -3.90 16.07
CA ARG A 668 18.95 -3.39 16.28
C ARG A 668 18.90 -2.33 17.36
N HIS A 669 19.83 -2.38 18.30
CA HIS A 669 20.02 -1.29 19.25
C HIS A 669 21.47 -1.22 19.68
N SER A 670 21.92 -0.03 20.09
CA SER A 670 23.26 0.16 20.62
C SER A 670 23.39 -0.43 22.03
N PRO A 671 24.60 -0.84 22.46
CA PRO A 671 24.86 -1.29 23.83
C PRO A 671 24.63 -0.22 24.90
N ALA A 672 24.43 1.05 24.52
CA ALA A 672 24.23 2.18 25.43
C ALA A 672 22.94 2.08 26.28
N GLY A 673 22.11 1.05 26.07
CA GLY A 673 21.05 0.66 27.00
C GLY A 673 19.80 1.53 26.98
N VAL A 674 19.62 2.35 25.93
CA VAL A 674 18.43 3.23 25.81
C VAL A 674 17.14 2.41 25.73
N VAL A 675 17.16 1.30 24.98
CA VAL A 675 16.05 0.34 24.96
C VAL A 675 16.14 -0.54 26.20
N SER A 676 15.24 -0.31 27.16
CA SER A 676 15.20 -1.08 28.41
C SER A 676 14.42 -2.38 28.28
N THR A 677 13.42 -2.39 27.39
CA THR A 677 12.44 -3.47 27.30
C THR A 677 12.04 -3.75 25.85
N LEU A 678 12.04 -5.02 25.42
CA LEU A 678 11.53 -5.37 24.10
C LEU A 678 9.99 -5.26 24.07
N ILE A 679 9.30 -5.97 24.97
CA ILE A 679 7.84 -6.00 25.07
C ILE A 679 7.40 -5.67 26.50
N ARG A 680 6.62 -4.59 26.65
CA ARG A 680 6.04 -4.14 27.92
C ARG A 680 4.52 -4.38 27.97
N ASN A 681 3.98 -4.60 29.18
CA ASN A 681 2.55 -4.64 29.51
C ASN A 681 1.71 -5.66 28.74
N ALA A 682 2.30 -6.75 28.24
CA ALA A 682 1.62 -7.77 27.48
C ALA A 682 0.55 -8.58 28.24
N ALA A 683 0.27 -8.28 29.52
CA ALA A 683 -0.62 -9.06 30.40
C ALA A 683 -2.01 -9.37 29.81
N ASN A 684 -2.52 -8.47 28.97
CA ASN A 684 -3.81 -8.61 28.29
C ASN A 684 -3.65 -8.77 26.76
N THR A 685 -2.46 -9.10 26.27
CA THR A 685 -2.17 -9.27 24.84
C THR A 685 -1.93 -10.70 24.44
N ILE A 686 -2.56 -11.10 23.32
CA ILE A 686 -2.14 -12.25 22.53
C ILE A 686 -0.89 -11.86 21.74
N LEU A 687 0.25 -12.39 22.13
CA LEU A 687 1.55 -12.14 21.51
C LEU A 687 1.95 -13.34 20.66
N ARG A 688 2.17 -13.18 19.35
CA ARG A 688 2.62 -14.26 18.46
C ARG A 688 3.73 -13.78 17.56
N VAL A 689 4.97 -13.90 18.03
CA VAL A 689 6.13 -13.33 17.34
C VAL A 689 7.02 -14.42 16.78
N GLY A 690 6.98 -14.56 15.46
CA GLY A 690 7.69 -15.53 14.63
C GLY A 690 9.15 -15.74 15.00
N THR A 691 9.99 -14.76 14.71
CA THR A 691 11.40 -14.76 15.11
C THR A 691 11.87 -13.31 15.18
N VAL A 692 12.43 -12.90 16.31
CA VAL A 692 13.16 -11.65 16.45
C VAL A 692 14.65 -11.93 16.30
N ARG A 693 15.28 -11.39 15.25
CA ARG A 693 16.75 -11.33 15.17
C ARG A 693 17.19 -10.03 15.82
N ALA A 694 17.98 -10.15 16.88
CA ALA A 694 18.48 -9.01 17.61
C ALA A 694 20.01 -8.91 17.49
N THR A 695 20.58 -7.72 17.28
CA THR A 695 22.04 -7.55 17.45
C THR A 695 22.45 -7.91 18.89
N GLN A 696 21.73 -7.33 19.85
CA GLN A 696 21.76 -7.61 21.28
C GLN A 696 20.32 -7.53 21.79
N MET A 697 19.97 -8.27 22.85
CA MET A 697 18.68 -8.11 23.52
C MET A 697 18.74 -7.04 24.61
N PRO A 698 17.65 -6.28 24.83
CA PRO A 698 17.57 -5.37 25.96
C PRO A 698 17.53 -6.16 27.28
N PRO A 699 17.84 -5.53 28.43
CA PRO A 699 17.85 -6.21 29.73
C PRO A 699 16.55 -6.95 30.06
N THR A 700 15.42 -6.41 29.62
CA THR A 700 14.10 -7.04 29.77
C THR A 700 13.54 -7.40 28.40
N VAL A 701 13.45 -8.69 28.07
CA VAL A 701 12.74 -9.10 26.84
C VAL A 701 11.23 -8.96 27.02
N LEU A 702 10.70 -9.36 28.17
CA LEU A 702 9.27 -9.38 28.43
C LEU A 702 8.98 -9.02 29.88
N ASN A 703 8.39 -7.85 30.11
CA ASN A 703 8.17 -7.31 31.46
C ASN A 703 7.01 -8.03 32.20
N THR A 704 5.95 -8.36 31.48
CA THR A 704 4.76 -9.01 32.03
C THR A 704 4.38 -10.24 31.22
N ALA A 705 3.88 -11.28 31.88
CA ALA A 705 3.42 -12.50 31.24
C ALA A 705 2.25 -12.23 30.29
N PRO A 706 2.30 -12.58 29.00
CA PRO A 706 1.16 -12.43 28.10
C PRO A 706 0.06 -13.45 28.38
N VAL A 707 -1.11 -13.26 27.76
CA VAL A 707 -2.25 -14.19 27.93
C VAL A 707 -1.90 -15.59 27.39
N PRO A 708 -2.53 -16.66 27.88
CA PRO A 708 -2.36 -18.00 27.34
C PRO A 708 -2.56 -18.05 25.82
N GLY A 709 -1.78 -18.88 25.13
CA GLY A 709 -1.76 -18.90 23.65
C GLY A 709 -0.71 -18.01 23.01
N SER A 710 0.08 -17.28 23.82
CA SER A 710 1.12 -16.37 23.39
C SER A 710 2.50 -17.01 23.32
N TRP A 711 3.31 -16.61 22.35
CA TRP A 711 4.68 -17.06 22.15
C TRP A 711 5.56 -16.00 21.49
N LEU A 712 6.86 -16.09 21.75
CA LEU A 712 7.89 -15.17 21.28
C LEU A 712 9.17 -15.94 21.00
N GLU A 713 9.54 -16.08 19.73
CA GLU A 713 10.89 -16.53 19.39
C GLU A 713 11.84 -15.37 19.18
N TRP A 714 13.07 -15.59 19.60
CA TRP A 714 14.13 -14.64 19.38
C TRP A 714 15.50 -15.28 19.39
N PHE A 715 16.48 -14.61 18.78
CA PHE A 715 17.88 -14.93 18.92
C PHE A 715 18.75 -13.66 18.86
N THR A 716 19.89 -13.69 19.55
CA THR A 716 20.89 -12.63 19.50
C THR A 716 22.08 -13.03 18.65
N LEU A 717 22.62 -12.07 17.90
CA LEU A 717 23.85 -12.27 17.13
C LEU A 717 25.10 -12.22 18.00
N GLN A 718 25.12 -11.37 19.03
CA GLN A 718 26.33 -11.13 19.84
C GLN A 718 26.65 -12.26 20.82
N ASN A 719 25.63 -12.85 21.46
CA ASN A 719 25.82 -13.83 22.53
C ASN A 719 25.33 -15.24 22.15
N ALA A 720 24.84 -15.41 20.92
CA ALA A 720 24.21 -16.65 20.45
C ALA A 720 23.11 -17.19 21.38
N THR A 721 22.48 -16.31 22.17
CA THR A 721 21.35 -16.67 23.04
C THR A 721 20.07 -16.66 22.24
N SER A 722 19.11 -17.51 22.59
CA SER A 722 17.82 -17.59 21.93
C SER A 722 16.69 -17.89 22.91
N SER A 723 15.45 -17.76 22.46
CA SER A 723 14.26 -18.24 23.17
C SER A 723 14.31 -19.75 23.44
N GLU A 724 15.03 -20.50 22.61
CA GLU A 724 15.21 -21.95 22.70
C GLU A 724 16.34 -22.36 23.66
N SER A 725 17.21 -21.43 24.08
CA SER A 725 18.35 -21.73 24.94
C SER A 725 18.46 -20.74 26.11
N LEU A 726 18.28 -21.23 27.33
CA LEU A 726 18.34 -20.44 28.55
C LEU A 726 19.47 -20.93 29.45
N THR A 727 20.36 -20.03 29.86
CA THR A 727 21.38 -20.31 30.87
C THR A 727 21.02 -19.64 32.19
N VAL A 728 20.99 -20.40 33.29
CA VAL A 728 20.69 -19.94 34.66
C VAL A 728 21.82 -20.29 35.62
N THR A 729 22.12 -19.40 36.57
CA THR A 729 23.27 -19.55 37.48
C THR A 729 22.93 -19.24 38.93
N GLY A 730 23.58 -19.94 39.87
CA GLY A 730 23.47 -19.67 41.30
C GLY A 730 22.03 -19.77 41.82
N SER A 731 21.57 -18.73 42.53
CA SER A 731 20.20 -18.67 43.07
C SER A 731 19.12 -18.54 41.99
N SER A 732 19.47 -18.13 40.77
CA SER A 732 18.51 -17.92 39.67
C SER A 732 17.87 -19.22 39.19
N ILE A 733 18.49 -20.37 39.46
CA ILE A 733 17.96 -21.71 39.18
C ILE A 733 16.66 -21.97 39.94
N ALA A 734 16.49 -21.38 41.12
CA ALA A 734 15.30 -21.53 41.95
C ALA A 734 14.22 -20.47 41.68
N ASP A 735 14.39 -19.63 40.64
CA ASP A 735 13.46 -18.56 40.30
C ASP A 735 12.58 -18.95 39.10
N ALA A 736 11.28 -19.17 39.36
CA ALA A 736 10.32 -19.51 38.32
C ALA A 736 10.12 -18.39 37.27
N ALA A 737 10.33 -17.13 37.65
CA ALA A 737 10.22 -16.01 36.72
C ALA A 737 11.32 -16.04 35.65
N ILE A 738 12.52 -16.50 36.03
CA ILE A 738 13.67 -16.62 35.11
C ILE A 738 13.47 -17.79 34.14
N LEU A 739 12.80 -18.87 34.57
CA LEU A 739 12.48 -20.03 33.70
C LEU A 739 11.28 -19.80 32.78
N ALA A 740 10.47 -18.77 33.02
CA ALA A 740 9.26 -18.48 32.26
C ALA A 740 9.42 -18.42 30.72
N PRO A 741 10.55 -17.94 30.14
CA PRO A 741 10.75 -17.95 28.69
C PRO A 741 10.63 -19.33 28.03
N LEU A 742 11.02 -20.41 28.73
CA LEU A 742 10.94 -21.78 28.20
C LEU A 742 9.49 -22.20 27.89
N GLY A 743 8.51 -21.64 28.60
CA GLY A 743 7.09 -21.91 28.34
C GLY A 743 6.46 -21.01 27.27
N ARG A 744 7.22 -20.02 26.77
CA ARG A 744 6.74 -19.00 25.83
C ARG A 744 7.41 -19.09 24.46
N THR A 745 8.16 -20.15 24.23
CA THR A 745 8.71 -20.51 22.93
C THR A 745 7.88 -21.62 22.31
N ASN A 746 7.60 -21.47 21.03
CA ASN A 746 7.06 -22.42 20.08
C ASN A 746 8.16 -23.28 19.42
N GLY A 747 9.42 -23.10 19.84
CA GLY A 747 10.55 -23.96 19.49
C GLY A 747 10.28 -25.41 19.88
N ARG A 748 10.74 -26.35 19.05
CA ARG A 748 10.55 -27.79 19.32
C ARG A 748 11.58 -28.35 20.29
N ASP A 749 12.74 -27.72 20.36
CA ASP A 749 13.92 -28.20 21.07
C ASP A 749 14.44 -27.09 21.95
N LEU A 750 14.32 -27.29 23.27
CA LEU A 750 14.70 -26.34 24.28
C LEU A 750 15.92 -26.84 25.03
N VAL A 751 16.80 -25.92 25.39
CA VAL A 751 17.99 -26.18 26.20
C VAL A 751 17.96 -25.26 27.42
N LEU A 752 18.04 -25.87 28.60
CA LEU A 752 18.20 -25.18 29.87
C LEU A 752 19.55 -25.56 30.46
N GLU A 753 20.50 -24.63 30.44
CA GLU A 753 21.81 -24.81 31.04
C GLU A 753 21.81 -24.25 32.47
N CYS A 754 22.15 -25.09 33.44
CA CYS A 754 22.17 -24.73 34.86
C CYS A 754 23.59 -24.78 35.41
N ASP A 755 24.05 -23.71 36.06
CA ASP A 755 25.27 -23.70 36.87
C ASP A 755 24.93 -23.34 38.34
N PRO A 756 24.89 -24.30 39.27
CA PRO A 756 24.46 -24.05 40.64
C PRO A 756 25.35 -23.12 41.48
N ASN A 757 26.57 -22.81 41.01
CA ASN A 757 27.61 -21.97 41.63
C ASN A 757 27.51 -21.77 43.16
N GLY A 758 28.40 -22.45 43.89
CA GLY A 758 28.61 -22.26 45.34
C GLY A 758 27.79 -23.15 46.27
N SER A 759 26.64 -23.70 45.85
CA SER A 759 25.85 -24.64 46.68
C SER A 759 24.94 -25.54 45.82
N ASN A 760 24.46 -26.65 46.36
CA ASN A 760 23.39 -27.43 45.73
C ASN A 760 22.14 -26.54 45.54
N ARG A 761 21.46 -26.68 44.39
CA ARG A 761 20.27 -25.90 44.04
C ARG A 761 19.14 -26.83 43.63
N THR A 762 17.90 -26.38 43.88
CA THR A 762 16.70 -27.02 43.35
C THR A 762 16.16 -26.15 42.24
N LEU A 763 15.90 -26.76 41.09
CA LEU A 763 15.28 -26.09 39.96
C LEU A 763 13.86 -25.67 40.31
N ALA A 764 13.48 -24.44 39.98
CA ALA A 764 12.10 -23.99 40.10
C ALA A 764 11.15 -24.84 39.24
N THR A 765 9.85 -24.72 39.50
CA THR A 765 8.82 -25.36 38.68
C THR A 765 8.98 -24.92 37.22
N LEU A 766 9.16 -25.90 36.33
CA LEU A 766 9.22 -25.64 34.89
C LEU A 766 7.86 -25.15 34.38
N PRO A 767 7.83 -24.17 33.47
CA PRO A 767 6.58 -23.72 32.88
C PRO A 767 5.97 -24.80 31.98
N ALA A 768 4.66 -24.74 31.82
CA ALA A 768 3.94 -25.47 30.77
C ALA A 768 4.51 -25.10 29.39
N ALA A 769 4.54 -26.06 28.46
CA ALA A 769 5.00 -25.76 27.11
C ALA A 769 3.89 -25.15 26.27
N MET A 770 4.29 -24.28 25.36
CA MET A 770 3.41 -23.77 24.33
C MET A 770 2.91 -24.88 23.39
N ARG A 771 3.73 -25.91 23.17
CA ARG A 771 3.45 -26.98 22.21
C ARG A 771 3.67 -28.36 22.81
N ARG A 772 2.71 -29.26 22.59
CA ARG A 772 2.87 -30.69 22.88
C ARG A 772 3.98 -31.32 22.04
N GLY A 773 4.79 -32.16 22.67
CA GLY A 773 5.91 -32.86 22.04
C GLY A 773 7.21 -32.07 22.00
N THR A 774 7.24 -30.86 22.57
CA THR A 774 8.46 -30.08 22.77
C THR A 774 9.45 -30.88 23.64
N ARG A 775 10.74 -30.86 23.27
CA ARG A 775 11.83 -31.53 23.97
C ARG A 775 12.59 -30.48 24.78
N LEU A 776 12.86 -30.75 26.06
CA LEU A 776 13.68 -29.89 26.93
C LEU A 776 14.88 -30.68 27.41
N ALA A 777 16.09 -30.22 27.08
CA ALA A 777 17.34 -30.72 27.62
C ALA A 777 17.81 -29.82 28.76
N ILE A 778 17.90 -30.35 29.98
CA ILE A 778 18.47 -29.68 31.14
C ILE A 778 19.92 -30.15 31.31
N ILE A 779 20.86 -29.24 31.21
CA ILE A 779 22.30 -29.53 31.22
C ILE A 779 22.91 -28.89 32.46
N HIS A 780 23.57 -29.68 33.32
CA HIS A 780 24.37 -29.12 34.41
C HIS A 780 25.76 -28.73 33.88
N ARG A 781 26.03 -27.42 33.80
CA ARG A 781 27.31 -26.86 33.29
C ARG A 781 28.31 -26.48 34.39
N GLY A 782 27.91 -26.54 35.65
CA GLY A 782 28.81 -26.26 36.77
C GLY A 782 29.88 -27.35 36.94
N THR A 783 30.91 -27.04 37.72
CA THR A 783 32.02 -27.96 38.01
C THR A 783 31.87 -28.71 39.34
N ALA A 784 30.92 -28.29 40.18
CA ALA A 784 30.62 -28.86 41.49
C ALA A 784 29.13 -28.65 41.86
N ASN A 785 28.68 -29.22 42.98
CA ASN A 785 27.30 -29.20 43.47
C ASN A 785 26.28 -29.86 42.53
N THR A 786 25.05 -30.02 42.99
CA THR A 786 23.96 -30.63 42.22
C THR A 786 22.85 -29.65 41.85
N VAL A 787 22.15 -29.94 40.75
CA VAL A 787 20.90 -29.30 40.36
C VAL A 787 19.79 -30.33 40.51
N THR A 788 18.90 -30.13 41.49
CA THR A 788 17.77 -31.03 41.76
C THR A 788 16.58 -30.63 40.92
N VAL A 789 16.16 -31.50 40.00
CA VAL A 789 14.91 -31.40 39.25
C VAL A 789 13.82 -32.12 40.04
N THR A 790 12.86 -31.37 40.56
CA THR A 790 11.81 -31.90 41.44
C THR A 790 10.79 -32.73 40.66
N HIS A 791 10.43 -33.91 41.18
CA HIS A 791 9.29 -34.69 40.68
C HIS A 791 7.99 -34.12 41.25
N GLY A 792 6.99 -33.89 40.39
CA GLY A 792 5.71 -33.26 40.74
C GLY A 792 5.50 -31.92 40.03
N GLY A 793 4.29 -31.35 40.17
CA GLY A 793 3.88 -30.17 39.40
C GLY A 793 3.83 -30.50 37.90
N ASN A 794 4.54 -29.73 37.08
CA ASN A 794 4.60 -29.95 35.64
C ASN A 794 5.60 -31.03 35.21
N VAL A 795 6.36 -31.65 36.13
CA VAL A 795 7.43 -32.61 35.81
C VAL A 795 7.12 -34.01 36.34
N LEU A 796 6.99 -34.99 35.44
CA LEU A 796 6.88 -36.41 35.79
C LEU A 796 8.12 -37.19 35.37
N LEU A 797 8.93 -37.50 36.37
CA LEU A 797 10.09 -38.39 36.25
C LEU A 797 9.66 -39.84 36.42
N SER A 798 10.20 -40.73 35.57
CA SER A 798 9.85 -42.17 35.55
C SER A 798 10.12 -42.90 36.87
N ALA A 799 11.11 -42.43 37.63
CA ALA A 799 11.45 -42.99 38.95
C ALA A 799 10.44 -42.62 40.06
N GLY A 800 9.47 -41.73 39.80
CA GLY A 800 8.53 -41.27 40.83
C GLY A 800 9.16 -40.41 41.93
N ALA A 801 10.40 -39.94 41.74
CA ALA A 801 11.16 -39.16 42.72
C ALA A 801 12.01 -38.09 42.03
N SER A 802 12.32 -37.01 42.76
CA SER A 802 13.19 -35.91 42.30
C SER A 802 14.58 -36.44 41.90
N LEU A 803 15.18 -35.83 40.89
CA LEU A 803 16.49 -36.23 40.36
C LEU A 803 17.53 -35.13 40.59
N ALA A 804 18.63 -35.47 41.27
CA ALA A 804 19.79 -34.59 41.39
C ALA A 804 20.75 -34.83 40.22
N LEU A 805 20.95 -33.82 39.38
CA LEU A 805 21.95 -33.82 38.31
C LEU A 805 23.31 -33.43 38.90
N ASN A 806 24.35 -34.20 38.62
CA ASN A 806 25.74 -33.86 38.90
C ASN A 806 26.35 -33.04 37.76
N ALA A 807 27.52 -32.45 37.99
CA ALA A 807 28.29 -31.73 36.98
C ALA A 807 28.44 -32.56 35.68
N GLY A 808 28.04 -31.98 34.55
CA GLY A 808 28.10 -32.59 33.22
C GLY A 808 26.95 -33.55 32.88
N GLU A 809 26.05 -33.86 33.81
CA GLU A 809 24.88 -34.70 33.52
C GLU A 809 23.78 -33.92 32.78
N ILE A 810 23.08 -34.64 31.89
CA ILE A 810 21.98 -34.10 31.08
C ILE A 810 20.69 -34.86 31.38
N LEU A 811 19.58 -34.14 31.53
CA LEU A 811 18.24 -34.68 31.63
C LEU A 811 17.40 -34.21 30.44
N GLN A 812 16.86 -35.15 29.66
CA GLN A 812 15.91 -34.84 28.60
C GLN A 812 14.47 -35.11 29.06
N LEU A 813 13.59 -34.15 28.82
CA LEU A 813 12.16 -34.22 29.08
C LEU A 813 11.37 -33.94 27.80
N VAL A 814 10.15 -34.47 27.69
CA VAL A 814 9.25 -34.20 26.58
C VAL A 814 7.89 -33.79 27.11
N TYR A 815 7.32 -32.70 26.59
CA TYR A 815 5.98 -32.24 26.96
C TYR A 815 4.91 -33.23 26.42
N GLY A 816 4.31 -34.01 27.32
CA GLY A 816 3.33 -35.06 27.03
C GLY A 816 1.90 -34.55 26.82
N SER A 817 1.53 -33.46 27.50
CA SER A 817 0.35 -32.62 27.29
C SER A 817 0.77 -31.14 27.39
N LEU A 818 -0.14 -30.17 27.20
CA LEU A 818 0.22 -28.75 27.36
C LEU A 818 0.69 -28.43 28.79
N ASP A 819 0.15 -29.14 29.79
CA ASP A 819 0.43 -28.92 31.21
C ASP A 819 1.37 -29.96 31.85
N GLU A 820 1.86 -30.95 31.11
CA GLU A 820 2.55 -32.11 31.68
C GLU A 820 3.83 -32.47 30.90
N LEU A 821 5.01 -32.42 31.55
CA LEU A 821 6.26 -33.01 31.06
C LEU A 821 6.36 -34.48 31.47
N ARG A 822 6.61 -35.35 30.51
CA ARG A 822 6.91 -36.77 30.73
C ARG A 822 8.34 -37.09 30.35
N TRP A 823 9.00 -37.86 31.20
CA TRP A 823 10.33 -38.41 30.90
C TRP A 823 10.26 -39.44 29.76
N ARG A 824 11.15 -39.31 28.77
CA ARG A 824 11.49 -40.34 27.78
C ARG A 824 13.03 -40.44 27.78
N SER A 825 13.61 -41.37 28.56
CA SER A 825 14.99 -41.94 28.51
C SER A 825 16.11 -41.13 27.82
N CYS A 826 17.32 -40.86 28.33
CA CYS A 826 18.20 -41.46 29.35
C CYS A 826 18.91 -40.32 30.13
N VAL A 827 19.34 -40.57 31.37
CA VAL A 827 20.48 -39.81 31.93
C VAL A 827 21.72 -40.38 31.26
N GLU A 828 22.13 -39.81 30.13
CA GLU A 828 23.46 -40.11 29.60
C GLU A 828 24.49 -39.37 30.47
N ARG A 829 25.30 -40.13 31.20
CA ARG A 829 26.59 -39.63 31.65
C ARG A 829 27.49 -39.53 30.43
N VAL A 830 27.38 -38.42 29.69
CA VAL A 830 28.44 -38.07 28.76
C VAL A 830 29.61 -37.61 29.61
N GLY A 831 30.54 -38.52 29.90
CA GLY A 831 31.82 -38.18 30.50
C GLY A 831 32.61 -37.31 29.54
N ILE A 832 32.29 -36.02 29.42
CA ILE A 832 33.16 -35.04 28.78
C ILE A 832 34.31 -34.82 29.75
N ALA A 833 35.36 -35.63 29.61
CA ALA A 833 36.63 -35.35 30.25
C ALA A 833 37.18 -34.05 29.65
N VAL A 834 36.83 -32.91 30.24
CA VAL A 834 37.58 -31.68 30.06
C VAL A 834 38.92 -31.94 30.72
N ALA A 835 39.92 -32.32 29.94
CA ALA A 835 41.29 -32.41 30.41
C ALA A 835 41.76 -30.99 30.77
N SER A 836 41.52 -30.57 32.01
CA SER A 836 42.23 -29.47 32.61
C SER A 836 43.68 -29.92 32.76
N HIS A 837 44.55 -29.45 31.87
CA HIS A 837 45.99 -29.61 32.01
C HIS A 837 46.46 -28.67 33.13
N GLN A 838 46.21 -29.07 34.38
CA GLN A 838 46.93 -28.56 35.55
C GLN A 838 48.10 -29.52 35.82
N GLY A 839 49.27 -29.18 35.30
CA GLY A 839 50.53 -29.78 35.75
C GLY A 839 50.92 -29.21 37.12
N PRO A 840 51.34 -30.03 38.09
CA PRO A 840 51.83 -29.56 39.38
C PRO A 840 53.23 -28.95 39.23
N GLY A 841 53.48 -27.87 39.96
CA GLY A 841 54.62 -26.97 39.74
C GLY A 841 55.94 -27.30 40.45
N GLY A 842 56.80 -26.27 40.46
CA GLY A 842 58.06 -26.14 41.22
C GLY A 842 59.31 -26.41 40.37
N ASP A 843 60.06 -25.39 39.95
CA ASP A 843 61.01 -24.63 40.77
C ASP A 843 61.86 -23.64 39.94
N HIS A 844 62.43 -22.68 40.68
CA HIS A 844 63.13 -21.46 40.32
C HIS A 844 64.28 -21.55 39.30
N CYS A 845 64.40 -20.51 38.46
CA CYS A 845 65.63 -19.74 38.27
C CYS A 845 65.30 -18.33 37.74
N ALA A 846 65.83 -17.31 38.43
CA ALA A 846 65.80 -15.92 38.02
C ALA A 846 66.67 -15.68 36.78
N LEU A 847 66.30 -14.69 35.95
CA LEU A 847 67.19 -13.61 35.48
C LEU A 847 66.37 -12.55 34.69
N SER A 848 66.93 -11.35 34.73
CA SER A 848 66.47 -10.00 34.38
C SER A 848 66.25 -9.67 32.91
N ASP A 849 65.40 -8.65 32.71
CA ASP A 849 65.43 -7.50 31.80
C ASP A 849 65.63 -7.62 30.27
N ASP A 850 64.74 -6.89 29.59
CA ASP A 850 64.84 -6.14 28.33
C ASP A 850 64.83 -6.79 26.93
N ASP A 851 64.02 -6.11 26.10
CA ASP A 851 64.03 -5.91 24.64
C ASP A 851 63.36 -6.90 23.65
N ALA A 852 62.38 -6.28 22.94
CA ALA A 852 62.19 -6.23 21.48
C ALA A 852 61.72 -7.47 20.68
N ALA A 853 60.52 -7.28 20.11
CA ALA A 853 60.13 -7.38 18.69
C ALA A 853 60.42 -8.65 17.83
N GLU A 854 59.40 -8.90 16.98
CA GLU A 854 59.37 -9.65 15.71
C GLU A 854 59.02 -11.15 15.66
N ASN A 855 57.89 -11.38 14.94
CA ASN A 855 57.63 -12.39 13.92
C ASN A 855 57.86 -13.89 14.22
N GLY A 856 56.75 -14.63 14.26
CA GLY A 856 56.74 -16.09 14.20
C GLY A 856 55.34 -16.67 13.98
N ASP A 857 54.89 -16.67 12.73
CA ASP A 857 53.67 -17.30 12.24
C ASP A 857 53.74 -18.83 12.41
N VAL A 858 52.91 -19.41 13.29
CA VAL A 858 52.71 -20.87 13.41
C VAL A 858 51.22 -21.16 13.30
N ARG A 859 50.77 -21.42 12.07
CA ARG A 859 49.45 -22.00 11.78
C ARG A 859 49.37 -23.44 12.30
N ALA A 860 48.70 -23.64 13.43
CA ALA A 860 48.20 -24.95 13.85
C ALA A 860 46.95 -25.32 13.02
N LYS A 861 47.01 -26.46 12.32
CA LYS A 861 45.87 -27.03 11.59
C LYS A 861 44.79 -27.52 12.57
N PRO A 862 43.49 -27.22 12.37
CA PRO A 862 42.43 -27.87 13.13
C PRO A 862 42.31 -29.34 12.68
N ARG A 863 42.28 -30.26 13.65
CA ARG A 863 41.95 -31.66 13.44
C ARG A 863 40.48 -31.76 13.01
N THR A 864 40.25 -32.32 11.84
CA THR A 864 38.93 -32.69 11.32
C THR A 864 38.44 -33.92 12.08
N VAL A 865 37.32 -33.79 12.80
CA VAL A 865 36.56 -34.93 13.31
C VAL A 865 35.77 -35.49 12.14
N THR A 866 35.96 -36.76 11.81
CA THR A 866 35.30 -37.42 10.68
C THR A 866 33.91 -37.92 11.06
N ASP A 867 33.01 -37.91 10.08
CA ASP A 867 31.56 -38.20 10.09
C ASP A 867 31.15 -39.64 10.50
N ARG A 868 32.06 -40.38 11.15
CA ARG A 868 31.87 -41.80 11.54
C ARG A 868 31.35 -41.96 12.98
N ASP A 869 31.55 -40.96 13.83
CA ASP A 869 31.17 -41.03 15.26
C ASP A 869 29.68 -40.71 15.53
N TRP A 870 28.93 -40.27 14.50
CA TRP A 870 27.51 -39.90 14.64
C TRP A 870 26.50 -40.97 14.19
N ARG A 871 26.94 -42.06 13.53
CA ARG A 871 26.02 -43.04 12.91
C ARG A 871 25.65 -44.25 13.77
N GLU A 872 26.16 -44.39 14.99
CA GLU A 872 25.77 -45.48 15.90
C GLU A 872 24.71 -45.11 16.97
N LEU A 873 24.20 -43.86 16.97
CA LEU A 873 23.26 -43.37 18.00
C LEU A 873 21.77 -43.37 17.59
N LEU A 874 21.41 -43.86 16.41
CA LEU A 874 20.01 -43.88 15.93
C LEU A 874 19.62 -45.22 15.30
N ALA A 875 19.44 -46.26 16.13
CA ALA A 875 18.73 -47.47 15.74
C ALA A 875 17.39 -47.57 16.50
N PRO A 876 16.22 -47.51 15.83
CA PRO A 876 14.95 -47.74 16.50
C PRO A 876 14.66 -49.25 16.62
N ALA A 877 14.45 -49.70 17.86
CA ALA A 877 13.96 -51.04 18.16
C ALA A 877 12.42 -51.10 18.20
N SER A 878 11.89 -52.14 17.56
CA SER A 878 10.64 -52.87 17.83
C SER A 878 9.25 -52.25 17.55
N ALA A 879 8.64 -52.78 16.48
CA ALA A 879 7.35 -53.46 16.41
C ALA A 879 6.17 -52.98 17.28
N ILE A 880 5.16 -52.40 16.64
CA ILE A 880 3.77 -52.33 17.13
C ILE A 880 2.86 -53.09 16.15
N ARG A 881 2.16 -54.11 16.66
CA ARG A 881 1.08 -54.83 15.95
C ARG A 881 -0.13 -53.91 15.80
N VAL A 882 -0.57 -53.68 14.57
CA VAL A 882 -1.89 -53.08 14.28
C VAL A 882 -2.90 -54.21 14.06
N ARG A 883 -3.97 -54.24 14.85
CA ARG A 883 -5.16 -55.08 14.60
C ARG A 883 -6.16 -54.31 13.73
N GLY A 884 -6.48 -54.92 12.59
CA GLY A 884 -7.70 -54.81 11.78
C GLY A 884 -8.44 -53.47 11.70
N ALA A 885 -8.33 -52.80 10.56
CA ALA A 885 -9.35 -51.87 10.07
C ALA A 885 -9.95 -52.41 8.77
N VAL A 886 -11.27 -52.56 8.77
CA VAL A 886 -12.11 -52.99 7.65
C VAL A 886 -12.08 -51.91 6.56
N VAL A 887 -11.81 -52.32 5.33
CA VAL A 887 -11.88 -51.47 4.13
C VAL A 887 -13.30 -51.55 3.56
N CYS A 888 -14.04 -50.45 3.60
CA CYS A 888 -15.25 -50.25 2.79
C CYS A 888 -14.93 -49.29 1.64
N GLY A 889 -15.20 -49.73 0.41
CA GLY A 889 -14.87 -49.04 -0.83
C GLY A 889 -15.66 -47.75 -1.06
N ARG A 890 -14.98 -46.76 -1.65
CA ARG A 890 -15.58 -45.56 -2.21
C ARG A 890 -16.12 -45.87 -3.61
N ASN A 891 -17.42 -45.72 -3.79
CA ASN A 891 -18.04 -45.22 -5.03
C ASN A 891 -19.54 -45.08 -4.81
N GLN A 892 -20.01 -43.85 -4.53
CA GLN A 892 -21.28 -43.29 -5.03
C GLN A 892 -21.51 -41.88 -4.46
N ARG A 893 -22.04 -41.00 -5.30
CA ARG A 893 -22.32 -39.56 -5.05
C ARG A 893 -23.45 -39.39 -4.03
N PRO A 894 -23.47 -38.34 -3.18
CA PRO A 894 -24.61 -38.11 -2.30
C PRO A 894 -25.71 -37.29 -2.99
N ARG A 895 -26.96 -37.73 -2.79
CA ARG A 895 -28.20 -36.95 -2.96
C ARG A 895 -28.49 -36.18 -1.65
N PRO A 896 -29.25 -35.06 -1.70
CA PRO A 896 -29.71 -34.38 -0.50
C PRO A 896 -30.85 -35.17 0.14
N ASP A 897 -31.04 -35.00 1.45
CA ASP A 897 -32.12 -35.53 2.31
C ASP A 897 -31.77 -36.78 3.11
N CYS A 898 -31.13 -36.57 4.28
CA CYS A 898 -31.22 -37.44 5.46
C CYS A 898 -30.94 -36.61 6.72
N SER A 899 -31.98 -36.37 7.51
CA SER A 899 -31.90 -35.88 8.88
C SER A 899 -31.67 -37.05 9.84
N ILE A 900 -30.72 -36.91 10.76
CA ILE A 900 -30.55 -37.84 11.89
C ILE A 900 -31.12 -37.15 13.12
N VAL A 901 -32.20 -37.72 13.65
CA VAL A 901 -32.80 -37.39 14.96
C VAL A 901 -32.01 -38.15 16.01
N ALA A 902 -31.51 -37.46 17.04
CA ALA A 902 -30.93 -38.07 18.24
C ALA A 902 -31.96 -38.00 19.38
N ASP A 903 -32.38 -39.18 19.85
CA ASP A 903 -33.16 -39.35 21.07
C ASP A 903 -32.29 -39.05 22.30
N VAL A 904 -32.84 -38.26 23.23
CA VAL A 904 -32.26 -37.95 24.54
C VAL A 904 -33.07 -38.66 25.62
N ASP A 905 -32.40 -39.46 26.44
CA ASP A 905 -32.92 -40.08 27.67
C ASP A 905 -32.86 -39.07 28.84
N PRO A 906 -33.95 -38.78 29.57
CA PRO A 906 -33.98 -37.75 30.61
C PRO A 906 -33.89 -38.35 32.02
N ALA A 907 -32.74 -38.25 32.67
CA ALA A 907 -32.66 -38.36 34.12
C ALA A 907 -31.47 -37.57 34.71
N CYS A 908 -31.79 -36.78 35.74
CA CYS A 908 -30.92 -35.94 36.58
C CYS A 908 -30.59 -34.54 36.03
N GLY A 909 -31.41 -33.57 36.46
CA GLY A 909 -31.12 -32.14 36.35
C GLY A 909 -30.38 -31.61 37.58
N GLU A 910 -29.66 -30.51 37.39
CA GLU A 910 -29.91 -29.20 38.02
C GLU A 910 -28.86 -28.21 37.48
N GLN A 911 -29.36 -27.13 36.87
CA GLN A 911 -28.92 -25.74 36.96
C GLN A 911 -27.40 -25.39 36.90
N VAL A 912 -26.98 -24.70 35.83
CA VAL A 912 -26.47 -23.29 35.81
C VAL A 912 -25.53 -23.03 34.60
N ASP A 913 -25.74 -21.86 33.99
CA ASP A 913 -24.95 -21.06 33.03
C ASP A 913 -24.84 -21.48 31.55
N ARG A 914 -25.64 -20.76 30.73
CA ARG A 914 -25.39 -20.47 29.31
C ARG A 914 -24.33 -19.38 29.23
N ASP A 915 -23.15 -19.72 28.71
CA ASP A 915 -22.25 -18.80 27.97
C ASP A 915 -20.98 -19.54 27.51
N VAL A 916 -21.10 -20.57 26.66
CA VAL A 916 -20.00 -21.05 25.81
C VAL A 916 -20.61 -21.76 24.60
N ASP A 917 -20.79 -21.07 23.47
CA ASP A 917 -20.88 -21.75 22.16
C ASP A 917 -20.73 -20.77 20.97
N GLU A 918 -19.52 -20.23 20.76
CA GLU A 918 -19.13 -19.67 19.45
C GLU A 918 -17.74 -20.11 18.94
N ASP A 919 -16.93 -20.85 19.71
CA ASP A 919 -15.54 -21.16 19.32
C ASP A 919 -15.32 -22.48 18.53
N ALA A 920 -16.38 -23.21 18.18
CA ALA A 920 -16.23 -24.52 17.52
C ALA A 920 -16.28 -24.51 15.97
N ARG A 921 -16.37 -23.34 15.30
CA ARG A 921 -16.54 -23.29 13.82
C ARG A 921 -15.28 -22.92 13.01
N ALA A 922 -14.09 -22.84 13.60
CA ALA A 922 -12.89 -22.34 12.91
C ALA A 922 -11.89 -23.40 12.37
N TYR A 923 -12.19 -24.70 12.36
CA TYR A 923 -11.24 -25.72 11.86
C TYR A 923 -11.85 -26.73 10.89
N THR A 924 -11.97 -26.33 9.62
CA THR A 924 -11.98 -27.25 8.48
C THR A 924 -11.22 -26.62 7.30
N GLN A 925 -9.91 -26.88 7.21
CA GLN A 925 -9.19 -26.73 5.94
C GLN A 925 -9.16 -28.07 5.19
N PRO A 926 -9.34 -28.09 3.85
CA PRO A 926 -9.18 -29.30 3.06
C PRO A 926 -7.70 -29.68 2.99
N ARG A 927 -7.39 -30.96 3.24
CA ARG A 927 -6.06 -31.53 3.04
C ARG A 927 -5.78 -31.68 1.55
N GLU A 928 -4.94 -30.81 0.99
CA GLU A 928 -4.19 -31.13 -0.21
C GLU A 928 -3.09 -32.15 0.14
N VAL A 929 -3.12 -33.28 -0.55
CA VAL A 929 -2.06 -34.30 -0.49
C VAL A 929 -0.98 -33.87 -1.49
N ALA A 930 0.04 -33.17 -1.02
CA ALA A 930 1.27 -32.96 -1.77
C ALA A 930 2.10 -34.25 -1.75
N VAL A 931 2.27 -34.88 -2.92
CA VAL A 931 3.27 -35.91 -3.14
C VAL A 931 4.62 -35.22 -3.24
N VAL A 932 5.43 -35.33 -2.19
CA VAL A 932 6.82 -34.84 -2.20
C VAL A 932 7.68 -35.90 -2.87
N ILE A 933 8.13 -35.60 -4.10
CA ILE A 933 9.30 -36.25 -4.70
C ILE A 933 10.52 -35.56 -4.10
N ALA A 934 11.30 -36.29 -3.29
CA ALA A 934 12.56 -35.80 -2.76
C ALA A 934 13.61 -35.78 -3.88
N ALA A 935 14.02 -34.58 -4.30
CA ALA A 935 15.25 -34.38 -5.05
C ALA A 935 16.39 -34.16 -4.05
N PHE A 936 17.37 -35.06 -4.05
CA PHE A 936 18.68 -34.84 -3.43
C PHE A 936 19.59 -34.25 -4.51
N GLU A 937 20.08 -33.02 -4.31
CA GLU A 937 21.19 -32.48 -5.08
C GLU A 937 22.50 -32.73 -4.31
N ASP A 938 23.35 -33.58 -4.88
CA ASP A 938 24.77 -33.69 -4.55
C ASP A 938 25.56 -33.42 -5.85
N PRO A 939 26.31 -32.30 -5.97
CA PRO A 939 27.07 -32.00 -7.16
C PRO A 939 28.50 -32.51 -6.99
N ARG A 940 28.75 -33.78 -7.36
CA ARG A 940 30.03 -34.32 -7.88
C ARG A 940 30.04 -35.86 -7.94
N ALA A 941 29.72 -36.45 -9.10
CA ALA A 941 30.35 -37.70 -9.59
C ALA A 941 29.92 -38.09 -11.03
N LEU A 942 30.90 -38.02 -11.94
CA LEU A 942 31.24 -38.98 -13.00
C LEU A 942 30.21 -39.48 -14.03
N THR A 943 30.53 -39.10 -15.28
CA THR A 943 30.56 -39.88 -16.53
C THR A 943 30.42 -41.40 -16.46
N ASP A 944 29.81 -41.90 -17.55
CA ASP A 944 29.96 -43.19 -18.25
C ASP A 944 28.84 -44.25 -18.18
N LEU A 945 28.51 -44.73 -19.41
CA LEU A 945 27.75 -45.91 -19.81
C LEU A 945 26.21 -45.80 -19.64
N GLY A 946 25.35 -46.24 -20.57
CA GLY A 946 25.51 -47.07 -21.76
C GLY A 946 24.11 -47.57 -22.16
N THR A 947 23.91 -47.76 -23.46
CA THR A 947 22.70 -48.20 -24.15
C THR A 947 22.15 -49.58 -23.73
N SER A 948 20.82 -49.69 -23.57
CA SER A 948 19.95 -50.86 -23.90
C SER A 948 18.52 -50.50 -23.49
N GLY A 949 17.43 -50.67 -24.23
CA GLY A 949 17.12 -51.65 -25.27
C GLY A 949 15.91 -52.48 -24.82
N LEU A 950 14.74 -52.24 -25.45
CA LEU A 950 13.60 -53.16 -25.67
C LEU A 950 12.86 -53.76 -24.44
N GLN A 951 11.54 -53.57 -24.37
CA GLN A 951 10.56 -54.51 -24.94
C GLN A 951 9.11 -54.02 -24.75
N HIS A 952 8.35 -54.17 -25.84
CA HIS A 952 6.90 -54.01 -25.96
C HIS A 952 6.19 -55.31 -25.60
N GLU A 953 5.11 -55.23 -24.82
CA GLU A 953 3.91 -56.09 -24.89
C GLU A 953 2.72 -55.16 -24.54
N GLY A 954 1.61 -55.03 -25.25
CA GLY A 954 0.96 -55.93 -26.21
C GLY A 954 -0.39 -56.36 -25.63
N SER A 955 -1.47 -55.59 -25.83
CA SER A 955 -2.85 -56.12 -25.95
C SER A 955 -3.88 -55.02 -26.23
N GLN A 956 -4.36 -55.02 -27.47
CA GLN A 956 -5.71 -54.63 -27.89
C GLN A 956 -6.55 -55.94 -27.98
N PRO A 957 -7.90 -55.95 -27.97
CA PRO A 957 -8.61 -55.57 -29.21
C PRO A 957 -10.10 -55.07 -29.12
N CYS A 958 -10.51 -54.49 -30.24
CA CYS A 958 -11.83 -54.46 -30.92
C CYS A 958 -13.03 -53.67 -30.38
N GLY A 959 -13.65 -52.92 -31.31
CA GLY A 959 -15.01 -52.41 -31.25
C GLY A 959 -15.29 -51.28 -32.25
N ASP A 960 -15.82 -51.64 -33.42
CA ASP A 960 -16.11 -50.81 -34.62
C ASP A 960 -17.28 -49.82 -34.46
N ASP A 961 -17.28 -48.71 -35.23
CA ASP A 961 -18.17 -48.50 -36.41
C ASP A 961 -18.48 -47.02 -36.78
N ALA A 962 -18.59 -46.81 -38.10
CA ALA A 962 -19.38 -45.83 -38.86
C ALA A 962 -18.84 -44.42 -39.24
N HIS A 963 -18.42 -44.34 -40.51
CA HIS A 963 -18.44 -43.20 -41.48
C HIS A 963 -19.90 -42.88 -41.95
N PRO A 964 -20.24 -41.88 -42.84
CA PRO A 964 -19.42 -41.29 -43.92
C PRO A 964 -19.72 -39.83 -44.43
N CYS A 965 -18.97 -39.44 -45.48
CA CYS A 965 -19.27 -38.47 -46.57
C CYS A 965 -19.09 -36.95 -46.32
N GLY A 966 -18.55 -36.12 -47.23
CA GLY A 966 -18.28 -36.32 -48.66
C GLY A 966 -17.44 -35.19 -49.29
N ALA A 967 -16.95 -35.47 -50.49
CA ALA A 967 -15.94 -34.76 -51.28
C ALA A 967 -16.50 -33.62 -52.17
N CYS A 968 -15.60 -32.76 -52.70
CA CYS A 968 -15.68 -32.27 -54.10
C CYS A 968 -14.35 -31.67 -54.61
N HIS A 969 -14.25 -31.59 -55.95
CA HIS A 969 -13.06 -31.73 -56.79
C HIS A 969 -12.19 -30.48 -57.10
N ARG A 970 -10.90 -30.77 -57.37
CA ARG A 970 -9.84 -30.15 -58.25
C ARG A 970 -10.32 -29.72 -59.67
N PRO A 971 -9.54 -29.03 -60.58
CA PRO A 971 -8.08 -29.24 -60.87
C PRO A 971 -7.17 -28.16 -61.56
N ARG A 972 -5.83 -28.46 -61.58
CA ARG A 972 -4.70 -28.14 -62.54
C ARG A 972 -4.15 -26.70 -62.61
N SER A 973 -2.89 -26.33 -62.25
CA SER A 973 -1.48 -26.68 -62.66
C SER A 973 -1.07 -26.26 -64.10
N PRO A 974 0.22 -26.07 -64.51
CA PRO A 974 1.51 -25.99 -63.76
C PRO A 974 2.55 -24.94 -64.30
N HIS A 975 3.67 -24.70 -63.60
CA HIS A 975 5.03 -24.69 -64.21
C HIS A 975 6.17 -24.70 -63.17
N ASP A 976 7.12 -25.61 -63.42
CA ASP A 976 8.36 -25.93 -62.71
C ASP A 976 9.48 -24.88 -62.86
N ARG A 977 10.37 -24.75 -61.85
CA ARG A 977 11.72 -25.36 -61.82
C ARG A 977 12.62 -24.82 -60.69
N ASP A 978 13.11 -25.79 -59.91
CA ASP A 978 14.49 -25.99 -59.42
C ASP A 978 15.32 -24.84 -58.82
N ARG A 979 15.57 -24.92 -57.51
CA ARG A 979 16.88 -25.36 -56.98
C ARG A 979 16.79 -25.76 -55.49
N SER A 980 17.34 -26.93 -55.22
CA SER A 980 17.46 -27.61 -53.93
C SER A 980 18.80 -27.31 -53.26
N VAL A 981 18.81 -27.16 -51.92
CA VAL A 981 19.65 -27.89 -50.96
C VAL A 981 18.88 -27.96 -49.61
N GLY A 982 18.68 -29.17 -49.06
CA GLY A 982 17.87 -29.50 -47.87
C GLY A 982 18.53 -29.15 -46.52
N ALA A 983 17.75 -28.89 -45.46
CA ALA A 983 16.99 -29.80 -44.57
C ALA A 983 17.87 -30.27 -43.37
N CYS A 984 17.44 -30.24 -42.10
CA CYS A 984 16.18 -30.73 -41.54
C CYS A 984 15.69 -29.92 -40.33
N GLY A 985 14.39 -29.62 -40.30
CA GLY A 985 13.60 -29.32 -39.10
C GLY A 985 12.51 -30.37 -38.95
N PHE A 986 12.22 -30.77 -37.71
CA PHE A 986 11.11 -31.66 -37.35
C PHE A 986 10.01 -30.85 -36.65
N ILE A 987 8.79 -30.98 -37.16
CA ILE A 987 7.51 -30.57 -36.54
C ILE A 987 6.70 -31.85 -36.31
N VAL A 988 6.19 -32.03 -35.09
CA VAL A 988 4.96 -32.77 -34.70
C VAL A 988 4.52 -32.11 -33.38
N GLY A 989 3.30 -31.66 -33.09
CA GLY A 989 1.98 -31.96 -33.59
C GLY A 989 1.07 -32.08 -32.37
N LEU A 990 0.35 -31.02 -32.02
CA LEU A 990 -0.65 -31.00 -30.93
C LEU A 990 -1.98 -31.53 -31.47
N THR A 991 -2.59 -32.49 -30.76
CA THR A 991 -4.01 -32.82 -30.86
C THR A 991 -4.63 -32.81 -29.47
N HIS A 992 -5.74 -32.09 -29.36
CA HIS A 992 -6.63 -31.98 -28.21
C HIS A 992 -7.28 -33.32 -27.83
N GLN A 993 -7.41 -33.56 -26.52
CA GLN A 993 -8.64 -33.94 -25.84
C GLN A 993 -8.69 -33.27 -24.48
#